data_AF-A0A371FN64-F1
#
_entry.id   AF-A0A371FN64-F1
#
_cell.length_a   1.000
_cell.length_b   1.000
_cell.length_c   1.000
_cell.angle_alpha   90.00
_cell.angle_beta   90.00
_cell.angle_gamma   90.00
#
_symmetry.space_group_name_H-M   'P 1'
#
loop_
_entity.id
_entity.type
_entity.pdbx_description
1 polymer ?
#
loop_
_entity_poly.entity_id
_entity_poly.type
_entity_poly.pdbx_seq_one_letter_code
_entity_poly.pdbx_strand_id
1 'polypeptide(L)'
;MAGKEAIEEAQSKLRSEFLQVLRSRRPAQVPLTVELAKPVANPLYQYSPPPIEEIEIMESCPKADIENLEVMLEEENLYLNIEEGEQGRLPVLILKLKESDKQRKRPVVVFLHCSYEYKEVLRPLLKAYASRGYIAISVDSRYHGERATNSTTYRNVWDLIKLADYLTQREDIDPSRIGITGVSLGGMHAWFAAVADTRYAVVVPVIGVQGFRWAIDNYEWQGRVGSIKPVFKVARDDLGKGAIDKEVVEKVSQVWDQIAPGLASQFDSPYSIPTIAPRPLLILNGAEDPLTPLGGLEIPRAKASQAYGEFHCLDNFKFIAEPGIGHQLTRFHMKESSDWFDRTLTQAHTYSKIQTKMAEKEATEEAQSKFRSEFLQVLRSRRPAQVPLTVELAKPVANPLHQNSPPSVEEIDIMESCPKADIENLEDLLEEENLYLNIEEGEQGRLPLLILKLKESDEQRKRPAVVFLHSSNKYKEVLRPVLKAYASRGYIAISVDSRYHGERATSATTYRDVWDLIKLADYLTQREDIDPSRIGITGVSLGGMHAWFAAVADTRYAVVVPLIGVQGFRWAIDNDKYQGRVNSIKPLFEAARNDLGKGAIDKEVVEKVSQVWDRIAPGLASHFDSPYSIPIIAPRPLLILNGAEDPRCPHAGLEIPCSKAGQAYIEFHCLDNFKFIAEPGIGHQLTRFQVKESSDWFDKFLNP
;
A
#
# COMPACT_ATOMS: atom_id res chain seq x y z
N MET A 1 14.45 7.61 20.55
CA MET A 1 14.23 7.20 19.14
C MET A 1 13.81 5.73 19.05
N ALA A 2 14.54 4.78 19.66
CA ALA A 2 14.16 3.35 19.65
C ALA A 2 12.74 3.03 20.17
N GLY A 3 12.22 3.76 21.17
CA GLY A 3 10.85 3.54 21.69
C GLY A 3 9.74 3.98 20.72
N LYS A 4 9.96 5.06 19.96
CA LYS A 4 9.01 5.59 18.97
C LYS A 4 8.87 4.65 17.77
N GLU A 5 9.99 4.22 17.21
CA GLU A 5 10.01 3.31 16.04
C GLU A 5 9.33 1.98 16.34
N ALA A 6 9.55 1.41 17.53
CA ALA A 6 8.87 0.19 17.97
C ALA A 6 7.35 0.36 18.12
N ILE A 7 6.88 1.53 18.56
CA ILE A 7 5.45 1.84 18.64
C ILE A 7 4.88 1.97 17.22
N GLU A 8 5.55 2.68 16.31
CA GLU A 8 5.11 2.84 14.92
C GLU A 8 5.01 1.50 14.18
N GLU A 9 5.96 0.59 14.40
CA GLU A 9 5.91 -0.78 13.85
C GLU A 9 4.71 -1.56 14.41
N ALA A 10 4.49 -1.51 15.73
CA ALA A 10 3.34 -2.15 16.37
C ALA A 10 2.00 -1.58 15.88
N GLN A 11 1.93 -0.27 15.64
CA GLN A 11 0.77 0.41 15.07
C GLN A 11 0.46 -0.10 13.66
N SER A 12 1.47 -0.15 12.79
CA SER A 12 1.33 -0.62 11.40
C SER A 12 0.90 -2.09 11.36
N LYS A 13 1.54 -2.94 12.17
CA LYS A 13 1.19 -4.36 12.30
C LYS A 13 -0.26 -4.57 12.73
N LEU A 14 -0.68 -3.92 13.83
CA LEU A 14 -2.04 -4.05 14.36
C LEU A 14 -3.07 -3.57 13.33
N ARG A 15 -2.81 -2.45 12.64
CA ARG A 15 -3.68 -1.93 11.58
C ARG A 15 -3.81 -2.90 10.41
N SER A 16 -2.69 -3.44 9.93
CA SER A 16 -2.67 -4.41 8.83
C SER A 16 -3.47 -5.66 9.18
N GLU A 17 -3.26 -6.23 10.38
CA GLU A 17 -4.02 -7.38 10.86
C GLU A 17 -5.51 -7.06 10.97
N PHE A 18 -5.87 -5.87 11.49
CA PHE A 18 -7.27 -5.47 11.64
C PHE A 18 -7.95 -5.30 10.28
N LEU A 19 -7.27 -4.69 9.30
CA LEU A 19 -7.77 -4.56 7.93
C LEU A 19 -7.95 -5.91 7.24
N GLN A 20 -7.01 -6.85 7.42
CA GLN A 20 -7.14 -8.20 6.88
C GLN A 20 -8.38 -8.91 7.44
N VAL A 21 -8.60 -8.78 8.75
CA VAL A 21 -9.78 -9.32 9.43
C VAL A 21 -11.07 -8.70 8.87
N LEU A 22 -11.13 -7.38 8.75
CA LEU A 22 -12.29 -6.66 8.20
C LEU A 22 -12.61 -7.10 6.75
N ARG A 23 -11.58 -7.32 5.92
CA ARG A 23 -11.73 -7.77 4.52
C ARG A 23 -12.20 -9.22 4.40
N SER A 24 -11.67 -10.12 5.23
CA SER A 24 -11.95 -11.57 5.14
C SER A 24 -13.41 -11.97 5.35
N ARG A 25 -14.24 -11.07 5.91
CA ARG A 25 -15.63 -11.35 6.33
C ARG A 25 -16.68 -10.67 5.47
N ARG A 26 -16.31 -10.15 4.31
CA ARG A 26 -17.19 -9.35 3.44
C ARG A 26 -17.50 -10.07 2.13
N PRO A 27 -18.71 -9.88 1.57
CA PRO A 27 -19.02 -10.28 0.20
C PRO A 27 -18.15 -9.51 -0.81
N ALA A 28 -18.31 -9.80 -2.10
CA ALA A 28 -17.55 -9.12 -3.15
C ALA A 28 -17.65 -7.59 -3.02
N GLN A 29 -16.50 -6.91 -3.02
CA GLN A 29 -16.47 -5.45 -3.00
C GLN A 29 -16.95 -4.92 -4.34
N VAL A 30 -17.88 -3.96 -4.29
CA VAL A 30 -18.31 -3.22 -5.48
C VAL A 30 -17.53 -1.90 -5.57
N PRO A 31 -17.37 -1.31 -6.76
CA PRO A 31 -16.86 0.06 -6.88
C PRO A 31 -17.69 1.01 -6.01
N LEU A 32 -17.03 1.90 -5.28
CA LEU A 32 -17.70 2.93 -4.49
C LEU A 32 -18.50 3.83 -5.44
N THR A 33 -19.82 3.84 -5.30
CA THR A 33 -20.70 4.76 -6.04
C THR A 33 -21.54 5.60 -5.09
N VAL A 34 -21.94 6.78 -5.57
CA VAL A 34 -22.69 7.77 -4.80
C VAL A 34 -24.04 7.99 -5.48
N GLU A 35 -25.12 7.80 -4.72
CA GLU A 35 -26.49 8.08 -5.16
C GLU A 35 -27.09 9.18 -4.29
N LEU A 36 -27.86 10.09 -4.90
CA LEU A 36 -28.60 11.09 -4.14
C LEU A 36 -29.80 10.44 -3.43
N ALA A 37 -29.94 10.75 -2.14
CA ALA A 37 -31.06 10.31 -1.32
C ALA A 37 -31.98 11.48 -0.98
N LYS A 38 -33.19 11.18 -0.50
CA LYS A 38 -34.12 12.17 0.02
C LYS A 38 -34.03 12.21 1.54
N PRO A 39 -34.28 13.37 2.18
CA PRO A 39 -34.42 13.44 3.64
C PRO A 39 -35.47 12.45 4.15
N VAL A 40 -35.14 11.74 5.23
CA VAL A 40 -36.04 10.77 5.85
C VAL A 40 -36.99 11.47 6.81
N ALA A 41 -38.29 11.42 6.52
CA ALA A 41 -39.32 12.04 7.38
C ALA A 41 -39.69 11.19 8.59
N ASN A 42 -39.65 9.85 8.45
CA ASN A 42 -40.03 8.89 9.49
C ASN A 42 -38.91 7.83 9.63
N PRO A 43 -37.83 8.13 10.37
CA PRO A 43 -36.72 7.21 10.53
C PRO A 43 -37.13 5.96 11.34
N LEU A 44 -36.61 4.81 10.94
CA LEU A 44 -36.81 3.55 11.65
C LEU A 44 -35.88 3.48 12.87
N TYR A 45 -36.39 3.00 13.99
CA TYR A 45 -35.63 2.70 15.20
C TYR A 45 -35.99 1.31 15.72
N GLN A 46 -35.03 0.66 16.38
CA GLN A 46 -35.17 -0.76 16.72
C GLN A 46 -35.99 -1.02 18.00
N TYR A 47 -36.08 -0.06 18.92
CA TYR A 47 -36.74 -0.26 20.22
C TYR A 47 -37.65 0.90 20.61
N SER A 48 -37.07 2.01 21.07
CA SER A 48 -37.77 3.20 21.53
C SER A 48 -37.12 4.43 20.91
N PRO A 49 -37.87 5.52 20.70
CA PRO A 49 -37.27 6.79 20.31
C PRO A 49 -36.29 7.27 21.40
N PRO A 50 -35.31 8.10 21.02
CA PRO A 50 -34.35 8.69 21.95
C PRO A 50 -35.07 9.44 23.08
N PRO A 51 -34.58 9.38 24.33
CA PRO A 51 -35.13 10.17 25.43
C PRO A 51 -35.05 11.69 25.11
N ILE A 52 -36.09 12.44 25.48
CA ILE A 52 -36.13 13.90 25.29
C ILE A 52 -34.92 14.58 25.94
N GLU A 53 -34.54 14.12 27.13
CA GLU A 53 -33.38 14.64 27.87
C GLU A 53 -32.07 14.49 27.07
N GLU A 54 -31.91 13.39 26.33
CA GLU A 54 -30.71 13.18 25.50
C GLU A 54 -30.67 14.18 24.34
N ILE A 55 -31.82 14.44 23.71
CA ILE A 55 -31.97 15.46 22.66
C ILE A 55 -31.65 16.86 23.22
N GLU A 56 -32.20 17.21 24.39
CA GLU A 56 -31.93 18.50 25.06
C GLU A 56 -30.46 18.69 25.40
N ILE A 57 -29.75 17.61 25.73
CA ILE A 57 -28.31 17.62 25.97
C ILE A 57 -27.56 17.87 24.66
N MET A 58 -27.90 17.18 23.58
CA MET A 58 -27.31 17.43 22.26
C MET A 58 -27.58 18.87 21.77
N GLU A 59 -28.77 19.40 22.05
CA GLU A 59 -29.15 20.79 21.70
C GLU A 59 -28.32 21.84 22.44
N SER A 60 -27.81 21.51 23.63
CA SER A 60 -26.89 22.39 24.38
C SER A 60 -25.44 22.36 23.92
N CYS A 61 -25.12 21.55 22.90
CA CYS A 61 -23.82 21.64 22.27
C CYS A 61 -23.57 23.10 21.82
N PRO A 62 -22.43 23.72 22.19
CA PRO A 62 -22.21 25.13 21.90
C PRO A 62 -22.28 25.42 20.40
N LYS A 63 -23.03 26.47 20.02
CA LYS A 63 -23.26 26.89 18.64
C LYS A 63 -22.68 28.28 18.43
N ALA A 64 -22.26 28.58 17.21
CA ALA A 64 -21.94 29.95 16.84
C ALA A 64 -23.24 30.75 16.67
N ASP A 65 -23.20 32.03 17.04
CA ASP A 65 -24.32 32.94 16.84
C ASP A 65 -24.39 33.36 15.37
N ILE A 66 -25.29 32.72 14.61
CA ILE A 66 -25.51 32.97 13.18
C ILE A 66 -26.95 33.40 12.96
N GLU A 67 -27.11 34.61 12.45
CA GLU A 67 -28.42 35.13 12.07
C GLU A 67 -29.06 34.24 10.98
N ASN A 68 -30.32 33.87 11.19
CA ASN A 68 -31.07 33.01 10.26
C ASN A 68 -30.38 31.66 9.94
N LEU A 69 -29.73 31.03 10.93
CA LEU A 69 -29.00 29.77 10.77
C LEU A 69 -29.75 28.71 9.94
N GLU A 70 -31.03 28.48 10.19
CA GLU A 70 -31.83 27.47 9.45
C GLU A 70 -31.88 27.73 7.94
N VAL A 71 -31.86 29.00 7.51
CA VAL A 71 -31.84 29.38 6.09
C VAL A 71 -30.44 29.20 5.49
N MET A 72 -29.41 29.34 6.32
CA MET A 72 -28.00 29.23 5.93
C MET A 72 -27.49 27.79 5.89
N LEU A 73 -28.22 26.84 6.48
CA LEU A 73 -27.88 25.42 6.42
C LEU A 73 -28.21 24.83 5.04
N GLU A 74 -27.35 23.92 4.62
CA GLU A 74 -27.49 23.06 3.45
C GLU A 74 -27.40 21.61 3.93
N GLU A 75 -28.44 20.83 3.63
CA GLU A 75 -28.52 19.41 3.94
C GLU A 75 -28.39 18.59 2.66
N GLU A 76 -27.44 17.66 2.64
CA GLU A 76 -27.32 16.64 1.61
C GLU A 76 -27.64 15.27 2.22
N ASN A 77 -28.48 14.50 1.53
CA ASN A 77 -28.69 13.09 1.85
C ASN A 77 -28.19 12.27 0.67
N LEU A 78 -27.41 11.24 0.94
CA LEU A 78 -26.84 10.39 -0.10
C LEU A 78 -26.69 8.94 0.37
N TYR A 79 -26.61 8.03 -0.59
CA TYR A 79 -26.22 6.65 -0.39
C TYR A 79 -24.82 6.41 -0.96
N LEU A 80 -23.93 5.86 -0.13
CA LEU A 80 -22.65 5.31 -0.57
C LEU A 80 -22.80 3.81 -0.80
N ASN A 81 -22.83 3.35 -2.05
CA ASN A 81 -22.83 1.92 -2.34
C ASN A 81 -21.41 1.37 -2.17
N ILE A 82 -21.22 0.57 -1.13
CA ILE A 82 -19.91 0.07 -0.69
C ILE A 82 -19.79 -1.45 -0.82
N GLU A 83 -20.91 -2.18 -0.82
CA GLU A 83 -20.99 -3.63 -0.99
C GLU A 83 -22.31 -4.03 -1.67
N GLU A 84 -22.36 -5.26 -2.17
CA GLU A 84 -23.63 -5.85 -2.60
C GLU A 84 -24.60 -6.04 -1.43
N GLY A 85 -25.90 -5.88 -1.73
CA GLY A 85 -26.98 -6.07 -0.78
C GLY A 85 -27.32 -4.83 0.03
N GLU A 86 -28.44 -4.91 0.76
CA GLU A 86 -29.04 -3.76 1.44
C GLU A 86 -28.12 -3.10 2.49
N GLN A 87 -27.40 -3.92 3.27
CA GLN A 87 -26.45 -3.42 4.26
C GLN A 87 -25.19 -2.80 3.65
N GLY A 88 -24.96 -3.01 2.35
CA GLY A 88 -23.90 -2.40 1.57
C GLY A 88 -24.24 -1.01 1.04
N ARG A 89 -25.48 -0.53 1.21
CA ARG A 89 -25.88 0.83 0.82
C ARG A 89 -25.83 1.78 2.01
N LEU A 90 -24.79 2.60 2.07
CA LEU A 90 -24.38 3.70 2.96
C LEU A 90 -25.30 4.92 3.23
N PRO A 91 -26.29 5.00 4.15
CA PRO A 91 -27.07 6.23 4.31
C PRO A 91 -26.23 7.28 5.02
N VAL A 92 -26.01 8.41 4.37
CA VAL A 92 -25.21 9.52 4.86
C VAL A 92 -26.06 10.78 4.84
N LEU A 93 -26.07 11.48 5.96
CA LEU A 93 -26.63 12.81 6.12
C LEU A 93 -25.48 13.79 6.36
N ILE A 94 -25.37 14.81 5.53
CA ILE A 94 -24.37 15.87 5.61
C ILE A 94 -25.10 17.18 5.86
N LEU A 95 -24.66 17.90 6.89
CA LEU A 95 -25.16 19.23 7.20
C LEU A 95 -23.99 20.21 7.25
N LYS A 96 -24.10 21.29 6.50
CA LYS A 96 -23.04 22.31 6.38
C LYS A 96 -23.67 23.68 6.16
N LEU A 97 -22.91 24.75 6.39
CA LEU A 97 -23.34 26.09 5.97
C LEU A 97 -23.20 26.22 4.45
N LYS A 98 -24.13 26.94 3.82
CA LYS A 98 -24.00 27.41 2.44
C LYS A 98 -22.72 28.23 2.32
N GLU A 99 -21.91 27.90 1.34
CA GLU A 99 -20.60 28.51 1.13
C GLU A 99 -20.57 29.17 -0.25
N SER A 100 -20.20 30.46 -0.28
CA SER A 100 -20.05 31.22 -1.52
C SER A 100 -18.69 30.98 -2.17
N ASP A 101 -17.67 30.68 -1.36
CA ASP A 101 -16.32 30.36 -1.86
C ASP A 101 -16.19 28.86 -2.14
N LYS A 102 -16.36 28.48 -3.41
CA LYS A 102 -16.21 27.08 -3.86
C LYS A 102 -14.79 26.53 -3.70
N GLN A 103 -13.77 27.36 -3.48
CA GLN A 103 -12.39 26.92 -3.28
C GLN A 103 -12.07 26.61 -1.81
N ARG A 104 -12.94 27.04 -0.87
CA ARG A 104 -12.70 26.87 0.56
C ARG A 104 -12.88 25.41 0.98
N LYS A 105 -11.79 24.79 1.43
CA LYS A 105 -11.79 23.46 2.06
C LYS A 105 -12.05 23.55 3.56
N ARG A 106 -13.04 22.79 4.04
CA ARG A 106 -13.52 22.84 5.43
C ARG A 106 -13.15 21.59 6.23
N PRO A 107 -12.95 21.73 7.56
CA PRO A 107 -12.80 20.57 8.43
C PRO A 107 -14.14 19.81 8.54
N VAL A 108 -14.05 18.52 8.78
CA VAL A 108 -15.20 17.60 8.88
C VAL A 108 -15.28 17.02 10.28
N VAL A 109 -16.49 16.82 10.80
CA VAL A 109 -16.72 15.97 11.98
C VAL A 109 -17.81 14.94 11.66
N VAL A 110 -17.45 13.67 11.78
CA VAL A 110 -18.36 12.52 11.63
C VAL A 110 -18.94 12.14 12.99
N PHE A 111 -20.27 12.10 13.10
CA PHE A 111 -21.04 11.75 14.29
C PHE A 111 -21.73 10.40 14.12
N LEU A 112 -21.48 9.49 15.06
CA LEU A 112 -22.06 8.15 15.09
C LEU A 112 -23.07 8.02 16.24
N HIS A 113 -24.26 7.53 15.93
CA HIS A 113 -25.40 7.42 16.85
C HIS A 113 -25.26 6.24 17.84
N CYS A 114 -26.07 6.22 18.91
CA CYS A 114 -26.10 5.15 19.89
C CYS A 114 -26.73 3.86 19.35
N SER A 115 -26.62 2.77 20.11
CA SER A 115 -27.37 1.54 19.83
C SER A 115 -28.86 1.83 19.74
N TYR A 116 -29.54 1.19 18.80
CA TYR A 116 -30.99 1.27 18.57
C TYR A 116 -31.51 2.58 17.96
N GLU A 117 -30.65 3.57 17.75
CA GLU A 117 -30.99 4.88 17.14
C GLU A 117 -30.77 4.91 15.61
N TYR A 118 -30.65 6.12 15.05
CA TYR A 118 -30.54 6.42 13.61
C TYR A 118 -29.88 7.79 13.42
N LYS A 119 -29.31 8.06 12.24
CA LYS A 119 -28.50 9.28 11.96
C LYS A 119 -29.24 10.60 12.18
N GLU A 120 -30.56 10.66 11.95
CA GLU A 120 -31.34 11.89 12.09
C GLU A 120 -31.45 12.38 13.54
N VAL A 121 -31.29 11.52 14.55
CA VAL A 121 -31.28 11.99 15.96
C VAL A 121 -30.14 12.98 16.21
N LEU A 122 -29.04 12.86 15.47
CA LEU A 122 -27.83 13.67 15.67
C LEU A 122 -27.95 15.06 15.07
N ARG A 123 -29.07 15.42 14.43
CA ARG A 123 -29.29 16.75 13.83
C ARG A 123 -28.94 17.93 14.75
N PRO A 124 -29.24 17.94 16.05
CA PRO A 124 -28.83 19.04 16.93
C PRO A 124 -27.30 19.25 16.97
N LEU A 125 -26.53 18.16 16.98
CA LEU A 125 -25.06 18.21 16.93
C LEU A 125 -24.58 18.66 15.56
N LEU A 126 -25.15 18.13 14.49
CA LEU A 126 -24.79 18.52 13.14
C LEU A 126 -25.00 20.02 12.92
N LYS A 127 -26.11 20.57 13.43
CA LYS A 127 -26.41 22.02 13.39
C LYS A 127 -25.38 22.82 14.19
N ALA A 128 -25.05 22.36 15.39
CA ALA A 128 -24.07 23.02 16.24
C ALA A 128 -22.69 23.11 15.55
N TYR A 129 -22.20 22.01 14.98
CA TYR A 129 -20.90 21.99 14.30
C TYR A 129 -20.93 22.68 12.94
N ALA A 130 -22.02 22.56 12.17
CA ALA A 130 -22.18 23.34 10.95
C ALA A 130 -22.10 24.85 11.24
N SER A 131 -22.76 25.33 12.30
CA SER A 131 -22.69 26.74 12.71
C SER A 131 -21.27 27.21 13.03
N ARG A 132 -20.39 26.29 13.47
CA ARG A 132 -18.98 26.57 13.77
C ARG A 132 -18.06 26.45 12.55
N GLY A 133 -18.63 26.23 11.36
CA GLY A 133 -17.88 26.18 10.10
C GLY A 133 -17.39 24.78 9.69
N TYR A 134 -17.81 23.73 10.38
CA TYR A 134 -17.54 22.35 9.99
C TYR A 134 -18.51 21.86 8.92
N ILE A 135 -18.08 20.87 8.15
CA ILE A 135 -19.00 19.95 7.47
C ILE A 135 -19.31 18.84 8.47
N ALA A 136 -20.55 18.78 8.95
CA ALA A 136 -20.97 17.81 9.96
C ALA A 136 -21.70 16.64 9.29
N ILE A 137 -21.31 15.41 9.61
CA ILE A 137 -21.78 14.21 8.90
C ILE A 137 -22.32 13.21 9.91
N SER A 138 -23.42 12.53 9.58
CA SER A 138 -23.88 11.35 10.30
C SER A 138 -24.26 10.23 9.34
N VAL A 139 -24.16 8.98 9.81
CA VAL A 139 -24.45 7.80 9.01
C VAL A 139 -25.26 6.79 9.80
N ASP A 140 -26.09 6.02 9.09
CA ASP A 140 -26.78 4.88 9.70
C ASP A 140 -25.83 3.69 9.81
N SER A 141 -25.58 3.28 11.05
CA SER A 141 -24.94 2.02 11.36
C SER A 141 -25.68 0.86 10.69
N ARG A 142 -24.99 -0.23 10.35
CA ARG A 142 -25.69 -1.43 9.86
C ARG A 142 -26.78 -1.84 10.82
N TYR A 143 -27.91 -2.25 10.27
CA TYR A 143 -29.12 -2.64 10.97
C TYR A 143 -29.86 -1.50 11.71
N HIS A 144 -29.43 -0.25 11.56
CA HIS A 144 -30.06 0.92 12.18
C HIS A 144 -30.63 1.86 11.11
N GLY A 145 -31.56 2.75 11.51
CA GLY A 145 -32.16 3.73 10.60
C GLY A 145 -32.68 3.10 9.31
N GLU A 146 -32.28 3.64 8.16
CA GLU A 146 -32.69 3.13 6.84
C GLU A 146 -32.21 1.71 6.52
N ARG A 147 -31.37 1.12 7.38
CA ARG A 147 -30.82 -0.23 7.24
C ARG A 147 -31.46 -1.24 8.20
N ALA A 148 -32.52 -0.88 8.90
CA ALA A 148 -33.11 -1.68 9.98
C ALA A 148 -33.96 -2.89 9.52
N THR A 149 -33.44 -3.75 8.63
CA THR A 149 -34.16 -4.93 8.12
C THR A 149 -33.89 -6.23 8.85
N ASN A 150 -32.95 -6.25 9.79
CA ASN A 150 -32.67 -7.40 10.68
C ASN A 150 -32.19 -6.91 12.06
N SER A 151 -32.28 -7.78 13.07
CA SER A 151 -31.91 -7.48 14.47
C SER A 151 -30.47 -7.84 14.85
N THR A 152 -29.63 -8.22 13.87
CA THR A 152 -28.20 -8.49 14.13
C THR A 152 -27.42 -7.18 14.12
N THR A 153 -26.22 -7.16 14.71
CA THR A 153 -25.48 -5.91 14.94
C THR A 153 -23.98 -6.07 14.65
N TYR A 154 -23.38 -4.96 14.17
CA TYR A 154 -21.94 -4.62 14.21
C TYR A 154 -21.02 -5.18 13.11
N ARG A 155 -21.02 -4.51 11.93
CA ARG A 155 -19.95 -4.62 10.90
C ARG A 155 -19.63 -3.26 10.27
N ASN A 156 -19.39 -2.21 11.07
CA ASN A 156 -19.42 -0.82 10.55
C ASN A 156 -18.05 -0.18 10.31
N VAL A 157 -16.95 -0.73 10.82
CA VAL A 157 -15.63 -0.07 10.71
C VAL A 157 -15.21 0.14 9.27
N TRP A 158 -15.47 -0.82 8.38
CA TRP A 158 -15.20 -0.67 6.95
C TRP A 158 -16.10 0.36 6.27
N ASP A 159 -17.36 0.48 6.71
CA ASP A 159 -18.28 1.48 6.16
C ASP A 159 -17.72 2.88 6.43
N LEU A 160 -17.05 3.05 7.57
CA LEU A 160 -16.32 4.28 7.94
C LEU A 160 -15.03 4.46 7.12
N ILE A 161 -14.28 3.39 6.82
CA ILE A 161 -13.16 3.46 5.85
C ILE A 161 -13.65 3.94 4.48
N LYS A 162 -14.80 3.43 4.01
CA LYS A 162 -15.41 3.85 2.73
C LYS A 162 -16.01 5.24 2.77
N LEU A 163 -16.54 5.66 3.91
CA LEU A 163 -16.88 7.05 4.14
C LEU A 163 -15.63 7.93 4.00
N ALA A 164 -14.51 7.58 4.62
CA ALA A 164 -13.25 8.33 4.46
C ALA A 164 -12.74 8.35 3.01
N ASP A 165 -12.88 7.25 2.25
CA ASP A 165 -12.61 7.23 0.79
C ASP A 165 -13.42 8.31 0.07
N TYR A 166 -14.73 8.41 0.36
CA TYR A 166 -15.60 9.44 -0.21
C TYR A 166 -15.22 10.86 0.24
N LEU A 167 -15.00 11.07 1.54
CA LEU A 167 -14.70 12.40 2.09
C LEU A 167 -13.39 12.99 1.55
N THR A 168 -12.38 12.15 1.35
CA THR A 168 -11.08 12.59 0.80
C THR A 168 -11.14 12.96 -0.68
N GLN A 169 -12.18 12.56 -1.40
CA GLN A 169 -12.41 12.90 -2.80
C GLN A 169 -13.26 14.17 -2.99
N ARG A 170 -13.90 14.69 -1.93
CA ARG A 170 -14.74 15.89 -2.03
C ARG A 170 -13.90 17.16 -2.11
N GLU A 171 -14.25 18.04 -3.05
CA GLU A 171 -13.54 19.31 -3.27
C GLU A 171 -13.72 20.32 -2.12
N ASP A 172 -14.85 20.25 -1.40
CA ASP A 172 -15.19 21.15 -0.28
C ASP A 172 -14.61 20.71 1.08
N ILE A 173 -13.91 19.58 1.13
CA ILE A 173 -13.34 18.99 2.34
C ILE A 173 -11.82 19.12 2.35
N ASP A 174 -11.27 19.43 3.53
CA ASP A 174 -9.85 19.30 3.80
C ASP A 174 -9.54 17.88 4.30
N PRO A 175 -8.86 17.03 3.51
CA PRO A 175 -8.63 15.63 3.86
C PRO A 175 -7.71 15.45 5.08
N SER A 176 -6.99 16.51 5.49
CA SER A 176 -6.14 16.48 6.69
C SER A 176 -6.90 16.82 7.99
N ARG A 177 -8.16 17.23 7.89
CA ARG A 177 -8.97 17.73 9.01
C ARG A 177 -10.30 16.99 9.14
N ILE A 178 -10.22 15.67 9.23
CA ILE A 178 -11.39 14.80 9.45
C ILE A 178 -11.39 14.33 10.91
N GLY A 179 -12.36 14.80 11.69
CA GLY A 179 -12.65 14.33 13.03
C GLY A 179 -13.73 13.24 13.05
N ILE A 180 -13.69 12.36 14.05
CA ILE A 180 -14.74 11.36 14.29
C ILE A 180 -15.12 11.28 15.77
N THR A 181 -16.41 11.18 16.05
CA THR A 181 -16.97 11.03 17.39
C THR A 181 -18.26 10.21 17.34
N GLY A 182 -18.71 9.76 18.51
CA GLY A 182 -20.00 9.15 18.70
C GLY A 182 -20.21 8.80 20.15
N VAL A 183 -21.44 8.44 20.47
CA VAL A 183 -21.87 8.14 21.84
C VAL A 183 -22.14 6.64 21.96
N SER A 184 -21.68 6.03 23.05
CA SER A 184 -21.87 4.61 23.37
C SER A 184 -21.36 3.71 22.24
N LEU A 185 -22.26 3.05 21.51
CA LEU A 185 -21.92 2.33 20.29
C LEU A 185 -21.17 3.19 19.26
N GLY A 186 -21.65 4.41 19.03
CA GLY A 186 -20.99 5.35 18.14
C GLY A 186 -19.58 5.69 18.62
N GLY A 187 -19.39 5.81 19.94
CA GLY A 187 -18.07 6.02 20.53
C GLY A 187 -17.15 4.84 20.31
N MET A 188 -17.69 3.62 20.41
CA MET A 188 -16.98 2.39 20.09
C MET A 188 -16.53 2.34 18.62
N HIS A 189 -17.45 2.62 17.70
CA HIS A 189 -17.12 2.69 16.28
C HIS A 189 -16.10 3.79 15.95
N ALA A 190 -16.16 4.94 16.64
CA ALA A 190 -15.24 6.06 16.40
C ALA A 190 -13.79 5.67 16.68
N TRP A 191 -13.50 5.02 17.82
CA TRP A 191 -12.13 4.61 18.11
C TRP A 191 -11.68 3.41 17.26
N PHE A 192 -12.57 2.48 16.91
CA PHE A 192 -12.22 1.41 15.96
C PHE A 192 -11.88 1.94 14.57
N ALA A 193 -12.69 2.87 14.05
CA ALA A 193 -12.43 3.50 12.76
C ALA A 193 -11.10 4.26 12.77
N ALA A 194 -10.80 4.98 13.85
CA ALA A 194 -9.53 5.65 13.99
C ALA A 194 -8.35 4.68 14.05
N VAL A 195 -8.47 3.53 14.72
CA VAL A 195 -7.41 2.51 14.76
C VAL A 195 -7.17 1.90 13.37
N ALA A 196 -8.26 1.60 12.64
CA ALA A 196 -8.19 1.02 11.31
C ALA A 196 -7.74 2.00 10.22
N ASP A 197 -8.04 3.29 10.39
CA ASP A 197 -7.86 4.32 9.36
C ASP A 197 -7.29 5.61 9.95
N THR A 198 -6.10 5.97 9.48
CA THR A 198 -5.34 7.13 9.97
C THR A 198 -5.88 8.46 9.44
N ARG A 199 -6.77 8.46 8.44
CA ARG A 199 -7.38 9.67 7.89
C ARG A 199 -8.29 10.39 8.89
N TYR A 200 -8.79 9.67 9.89
CA TYR A 200 -9.44 10.27 11.05
C TYR A 200 -8.38 10.91 11.95
N ALA A 201 -8.13 12.19 11.71
CA ALA A 201 -7.08 13.00 12.33
C ALA A 201 -7.36 13.32 13.81
N VAL A 202 -8.62 13.40 14.22
CA VAL A 202 -9.03 13.70 15.61
C VAL A 202 -10.14 12.73 16.04
N VAL A 203 -10.02 12.18 17.24
CA VAL A 203 -10.90 11.11 17.73
C VAL A 203 -11.47 11.47 19.09
N VAL A 204 -12.80 11.43 19.23
CA VAL A 204 -13.47 11.72 20.51
C VAL A 204 -14.53 10.66 20.82
N PRO A 205 -14.16 9.46 21.32
CA PRO A 205 -15.15 8.49 21.76
C PRO A 205 -15.82 8.94 23.07
N VAL A 206 -17.15 9.00 23.09
CA VAL A 206 -17.95 9.33 24.27
C VAL A 206 -18.65 8.08 24.78
N ILE A 207 -18.45 7.74 26.06
CA ILE A 207 -19.02 6.58 26.77
C ILE A 207 -18.92 5.25 26.00
N GLY A 208 -17.86 5.08 25.19
CA GLY A 208 -17.75 4.00 24.19
C GLY A 208 -16.45 3.20 24.19
N VAL A 209 -15.47 3.57 25.02
CA VAL A 209 -14.23 2.78 25.22
C VAL A 209 -14.46 1.75 26.33
N GLN A 210 -13.97 0.52 26.17
CA GLN A 210 -14.02 -0.51 27.22
C GLN A 210 -12.85 -1.49 27.06
N GLY A 211 -12.28 -1.97 28.16
CA GLY A 211 -11.45 -3.17 28.18
C GLY A 211 -12.32 -4.43 28.25
N PHE A 212 -12.60 -5.05 27.11
CA PHE A 212 -13.52 -6.19 27.03
C PHE A 212 -13.00 -7.40 27.82
N ARG A 213 -11.71 -7.72 27.67
CA ARG A 213 -11.09 -8.83 28.39
C ARG A 213 -11.09 -8.58 29.90
N TRP A 214 -10.77 -7.36 30.30
CA TRP A 214 -10.80 -6.95 31.70
C TRP A 214 -12.19 -7.11 32.31
N ALA A 215 -13.25 -6.70 31.61
CA ALA A 215 -14.62 -6.83 32.09
C ALA A 215 -15.03 -8.30 32.30
N ILE A 216 -14.59 -9.19 31.39
CA ILE A 216 -14.82 -10.64 31.51
C ILE A 216 -14.06 -11.21 32.72
N ASP A 217 -12.78 -10.89 32.85
CA ASP A 217 -11.90 -11.43 33.89
C ASP A 217 -12.31 -10.97 35.30
N ASN A 218 -12.87 -9.76 35.43
CA ASN A 218 -13.26 -9.15 36.69
C ASN A 218 -14.76 -9.26 37.01
N TYR A 219 -15.54 -10.04 36.24
CA TYR A 219 -16.98 -10.19 36.44
C TYR A 219 -17.76 -8.86 36.37
N GLU A 220 -17.36 -7.96 35.47
CA GLU A 220 -17.96 -6.64 35.21
C GLU A 220 -18.60 -6.57 33.81
N TRP A 221 -19.10 -7.70 33.30
CA TRP A 221 -19.66 -7.87 31.95
C TRP A 221 -21.19 -7.77 31.91
N GLN A 222 -21.86 -7.73 33.06
CA GLN A 222 -23.31 -7.83 33.22
C GLN A 222 -24.01 -6.62 32.61
N GLY A 223 -23.45 -5.42 32.77
CA GLY A 223 -23.94 -4.22 32.10
C GLY A 223 -23.99 -4.41 30.59
N ARG A 224 -22.89 -4.91 30.00
CA ARG A 224 -22.80 -5.16 28.55
C ARG A 224 -23.81 -6.22 28.09
N VAL A 225 -23.99 -7.30 28.86
CA VAL A 225 -25.05 -8.29 28.63
C VAL A 225 -26.43 -7.65 28.62
N GLY A 226 -26.69 -6.71 29.53
CA GLY A 226 -27.93 -5.94 29.55
C GLY A 226 -28.15 -5.14 28.26
N SER A 227 -27.11 -4.47 27.77
CA SER A 227 -27.18 -3.56 26.62
C SER A 227 -27.39 -4.24 25.26
N ILE A 228 -26.95 -5.50 25.08
CA ILE A 228 -27.08 -6.26 23.82
C ILE A 228 -27.61 -7.68 24.08
N LYS A 229 -28.59 -7.76 25.00
CA LYS A 229 -29.18 -9.01 25.51
C LYS A 229 -29.59 -10.05 24.46
N PRO A 230 -30.12 -9.68 23.27
CA PRO A 230 -30.46 -10.67 22.24
C PRO A 230 -29.27 -11.54 21.81
N VAL A 231 -28.07 -10.95 21.68
CA VAL A 231 -26.85 -11.67 21.26
C VAL A 231 -26.47 -12.74 22.29
N PHE A 232 -26.50 -12.38 23.57
CA PHE A 232 -26.17 -13.30 24.67
C PHE A 232 -27.25 -14.37 24.89
N LYS A 233 -28.51 -14.10 24.54
CA LYS A 233 -29.58 -15.11 24.57
C LYS A 233 -29.37 -16.19 23.51
N VAL A 234 -29.07 -15.80 22.26
CA VAL A 234 -28.76 -16.75 21.18
C VAL A 234 -27.59 -17.65 21.58
N ALA A 235 -26.50 -17.06 22.05
CA ALA A 235 -25.35 -17.85 22.47
C ALA A 235 -25.64 -18.77 23.66
N ARG A 236 -26.43 -18.32 24.64
CA ARG A 236 -26.90 -19.18 25.74
C ARG A 236 -27.66 -20.39 25.20
N ASP A 237 -28.58 -20.16 24.25
CA ASP A 237 -29.45 -21.19 23.69
C ASP A 237 -28.65 -22.19 22.85
N ASP A 238 -27.72 -21.73 22.03
CA ASP A 238 -26.78 -22.57 21.25
C ASP A 238 -25.91 -23.47 22.14
N LEU A 239 -25.61 -23.00 23.36
CA LEU A 239 -24.84 -23.73 24.36
C LEU A 239 -25.69 -24.64 25.25
N GLY A 240 -27.02 -24.64 25.09
CA GLY A 240 -27.93 -25.43 25.91
C GLY A 240 -27.95 -25.01 27.38
N LYS A 241 -27.63 -23.75 27.70
CA LYS A 241 -27.51 -23.24 29.08
C LYS A 241 -28.82 -22.65 29.60
N GLY A 242 -29.12 -22.84 30.88
CA GLY A 242 -30.31 -22.27 31.54
C GLY A 242 -30.18 -20.78 31.92
N ALA A 243 -28.96 -20.25 31.99
CA ALA A 243 -28.66 -18.87 32.36
C ALA A 243 -27.46 -18.32 31.56
N ILE A 244 -27.35 -16.99 31.47
CA ILE A 244 -26.16 -16.33 30.92
C ILE A 244 -25.11 -16.26 32.05
N ASP A 245 -24.19 -17.23 32.07
CA ASP A 245 -23.09 -17.33 33.03
C ASP A 245 -21.75 -16.89 32.39
N LYS A 246 -20.65 -16.92 33.16
CA LYS A 246 -19.32 -16.54 32.65
C LYS A 246 -18.90 -17.39 31.44
N GLU A 247 -19.26 -18.66 31.38
CA GLU A 247 -18.95 -19.54 30.25
C GLU A 247 -19.70 -19.09 28.99
N VAL A 248 -20.98 -18.74 29.10
CA VAL A 248 -21.76 -18.14 28.00
C VAL A 248 -21.09 -16.84 27.54
N VAL A 249 -20.65 -15.99 28.45
CA VAL A 249 -19.99 -14.71 28.13
C VAL A 249 -18.62 -14.92 27.48
N GLU A 250 -17.84 -15.87 27.96
CA GLU A 250 -16.56 -16.28 27.37
C GLU A 250 -16.76 -16.90 25.99
N LYS A 251 -17.81 -17.69 25.75
CA LYS A 251 -18.16 -18.15 24.39
C LYS A 251 -18.69 -17.02 23.52
N VAL A 252 -19.39 -16.04 24.09
CA VAL A 252 -19.76 -14.80 23.40
C VAL A 252 -18.54 -13.94 23.09
N SER A 253 -17.37 -14.14 23.69
CA SER A 253 -16.12 -13.57 23.14
C SER A 253 -15.81 -14.07 21.72
N GLN A 254 -16.27 -15.26 21.34
CA GLN A 254 -16.26 -15.75 19.95
C GLN A 254 -17.35 -15.10 19.08
N VAL A 255 -18.36 -14.46 19.68
CA VAL A 255 -19.37 -13.62 19.01
C VAL A 255 -18.92 -12.15 18.94
N TRP A 256 -18.13 -11.65 19.90
CA TRP A 256 -17.30 -10.46 19.70
C TRP A 256 -16.32 -10.69 18.54
N ASP A 257 -15.82 -11.91 18.34
CA ASP A 257 -15.11 -12.29 17.12
C ASP A 257 -16.01 -12.38 15.87
N GLN A 258 -17.34 -12.46 16.01
CA GLN A 258 -18.26 -12.25 14.88
C GLN A 258 -18.43 -10.76 14.52
N ILE A 259 -18.18 -9.87 15.49
CA ILE A 259 -18.23 -8.41 15.36
C ILE A 259 -16.89 -7.88 14.81
N ALA A 260 -15.78 -8.30 15.39
CA ALA A 260 -14.40 -8.09 14.95
C ALA A 260 -13.48 -9.13 15.62
N PRO A 261 -13.02 -10.19 14.91
CA PRO A 261 -12.07 -11.18 15.44
C PRO A 261 -10.91 -10.54 16.18
N GLY A 262 -10.69 -10.91 17.44
CA GLY A 262 -9.64 -10.36 18.27
C GLY A 262 -10.08 -9.24 19.21
N LEU A 263 -11.38 -8.92 19.27
CA LEU A 263 -11.90 -7.79 20.06
C LEU A 263 -11.63 -7.87 21.57
N ALA A 264 -11.66 -9.09 22.11
CA ALA A 264 -11.33 -9.38 23.51
C ALA A 264 -9.90 -9.95 23.64
N SER A 265 -9.07 -9.80 22.60
CA SER A 265 -7.67 -10.20 22.58
C SER A 265 -6.80 -9.10 21.96
N GLN A 266 -6.26 -9.28 20.76
CA GLN A 266 -5.27 -8.39 20.15
C GLN A 266 -5.79 -7.00 19.72
N PHE A 267 -7.12 -6.83 19.57
CA PHE A 267 -7.75 -5.56 19.22
C PHE A 267 -8.52 -4.90 20.37
N ASP A 268 -8.43 -5.44 21.58
CA ASP A 268 -9.04 -4.81 22.77
C ASP A 268 -8.43 -3.42 23.02
N SER A 269 -9.16 -2.56 23.73
CA SER A 269 -8.75 -1.18 23.96
C SER A 269 -7.34 -1.01 24.57
N PRO A 270 -6.82 -1.89 25.46
CA PRO A 270 -5.44 -1.78 25.96
C PRO A 270 -4.36 -1.93 24.89
N TYR A 271 -4.68 -2.49 23.72
CA TYR A 271 -3.74 -2.65 22.62
C TYR A 271 -4.03 -1.64 21.51
N SER A 272 -5.31 -1.37 21.26
CA SER A 272 -5.74 -0.50 20.16
C SER A 272 -5.66 0.99 20.49
N ILE A 273 -6.12 1.45 21.66
CA ILE A 273 -6.16 2.89 22.00
C ILE A 273 -4.78 3.57 21.92
N PRO A 274 -3.68 2.96 22.41
CA PRO A 274 -2.34 3.54 22.26
C PRO A 274 -1.90 3.74 20.81
N THR A 275 -2.47 2.98 19.85
CA THR A 275 -2.10 3.09 18.43
C THR A 275 -2.69 4.32 17.73
N ILE A 276 -3.57 5.05 18.41
CA ILE A 276 -4.09 6.33 17.91
C ILE A 276 -3.00 7.43 17.96
N ALA A 277 -2.05 7.32 18.90
CA ALA A 277 -0.94 8.26 19.01
C ALA A 277 -0.18 8.39 17.67
N PRO A 278 0.24 9.60 17.26
CA PRO A 278 0.17 10.87 18.00
C PRO A 278 -1.10 11.71 17.72
N ARG A 279 -2.13 11.16 17.04
CA ARG A 279 -3.33 11.90 16.65
C ARG A 279 -4.13 12.36 17.87
N PRO A 280 -4.71 13.56 17.91
CA PRO A 280 -5.49 14.00 19.06
C PRO A 280 -6.63 13.06 19.44
N LEU A 281 -6.61 12.58 20.69
CA LEU A 281 -7.60 11.68 21.29
C LEU A 281 -8.13 12.26 22.60
N LEU A 282 -9.45 12.43 22.67
CA LEU A 282 -10.18 12.75 23.90
C LEU A 282 -11.16 11.62 24.24
N ILE A 283 -10.94 10.92 25.35
CA ILE A 283 -11.87 9.91 25.86
C ILE A 283 -12.73 10.55 26.96
N LEU A 284 -14.05 10.46 26.81
CA LEU A 284 -15.04 10.99 27.76
C LEU A 284 -15.93 9.86 28.27
N ASN A 285 -15.96 9.62 29.58
CA ASN A 285 -16.78 8.58 30.20
C ASN A 285 -17.39 9.07 31.52
N GLY A 286 -18.46 8.41 31.99
CA GLY A 286 -18.91 8.52 33.38
C GLY A 286 -18.04 7.65 34.30
N ALA A 287 -17.68 8.15 35.48
CA ALA A 287 -16.83 7.40 36.42
C ALA A 287 -17.53 6.16 37.01
N GLU A 288 -18.86 6.19 37.09
CA GLU A 288 -19.71 5.12 37.61
C GLU A 288 -20.48 4.38 36.50
N ASP A 289 -20.03 4.49 35.24
CA ASP A 289 -20.65 3.82 34.11
C ASP A 289 -20.49 2.28 34.18
N PRO A 290 -21.58 1.51 34.39
CA PRO A 290 -21.52 0.06 34.49
C PRO A 290 -21.35 -0.66 33.15
N LEU A 291 -21.50 0.04 32.01
CA LEU A 291 -21.24 -0.51 30.68
C LEU A 291 -19.79 -0.32 30.26
N THR A 292 -19.13 0.72 30.77
CA THR A 292 -17.72 1.02 30.52
C THR A 292 -16.95 1.24 31.83
N PRO A 293 -16.76 0.17 32.64
CA PRO A 293 -16.24 0.33 33.99
C PRO A 293 -14.86 0.99 34.03
N LEU A 294 -14.68 1.95 34.93
CA LEU A 294 -13.47 2.77 35.03
C LEU A 294 -12.20 1.92 35.22
N GLY A 295 -12.27 0.84 36.00
CA GLY A 295 -11.13 -0.08 36.18
C GLY A 295 -10.59 -0.66 34.87
N GLY A 296 -11.47 -0.94 33.90
CA GLY A 296 -11.07 -1.40 32.57
C GLY A 296 -10.58 -0.29 31.65
N LEU A 297 -10.96 0.97 31.91
CA LEU A 297 -10.53 2.16 31.16
C LEU A 297 -9.17 2.71 31.60
N GLU A 298 -8.79 2.50 32.86
CA GLU A 298 -7.50 2.93 33.39
C GLU A 298 -6.31 2.27 32.66
N ILE A 299 -6.48 1.03 32.20
CA ILE A 299 -5.45 0.29 31.46
C ILE A 299 -5.13 0.94 30.10
N PRO A 300 -6.10 1.11 29.17
CA PRO A 300 -5.84 1.82 27.92
C PRO A 300 -5.44 3.28 28.16
N ARG A 301 -5.97 3.95 29.20
CA ARG A 301 -5.55 5.32 29.56
C ARG A 301 -4.05 5.40 29.87
N ALA A 302 -3.55 4.52 30.74
CA ALA A 302 -2.15 4.52 31.14
C ALA A 302 -1.23 4.22 29.93
N LYS A 303 -1.58 3.23 29.12
CA LYS A 303 -0.81 2.88 27.91
C LYS A 303 -0.84 3.97 26.84
N ALA A 304 -1.99 4.63 26.65
CA ALA A 304 -2.08 5.79 25.77
C ALA A 304 -1.19 6.93 26.30
N SER A 305 -1.29 7.26 27.59
CA SER A 305 -0.41 8.27 28.18
C SER A 305 1.07 7.97 27.95
N GLN A 306 1.48 6.71 28.05
CA GLN A 306 2.86 6.30 27.74
C GLN A 306 3.20 6.54 26.27
N ALA A 307 2.35 6.06 25.34
CA ALA A 307 2.58 6.23 23.91
C ALA A 307 2.69 7.70 23.50
N TYR A 308 1.77 8.56 23.95
CA TYR A 308 1.83 10.01 23.65
C TYR A 308 3.05 10.69 24.29
N GLY A 309 3.56 10.16 25.42
CA GLY A 309 4.83 10.58 26.02
C GLY A 309 6.04 10.28 25.12
N GLU A 310 6.10 9.08 24.54
CA GLU A 310 7.14 8.66 23.59
C GLU A 310 7.12 9.47 22.29
N PHE A 311 5.93 9.91 21.85
CA PHE A 311 5.77 10.83 20.72
C PHE A 311 5.99 12.31 21.09
N HIS A 312 6.26 12.62 22.36
CA HIS A 312 6.39 13.99 22.88
C HIS A 312 5.17 14.88 22.57
N CYS A 313 3.97 14.30 22.62
CA CYS A 313 2.71 14.97 22.28
C CYS A 313 1.62 14.74 23.33
N LEU A 314 1.95 14.78 24.63
CA LEU A 314 0.99 14.55 25.71
C LEU A 314 -0.25 15.47 25.63
N ASP A 315 -0.10 16.69 25.12
CA ASP A 315 -1.21 17.63 24.91
C ASP A 315 -2.25 17.16 23.88
N ASN A 316 -1.94 16.11 23.11
CA ASN A 316 -2.85 15.46 22.17
C ASN A 316 -3.64 14.31 22.81
N PHE A 317 -3.44 13.99 24.10
CA PHE A 317 -4.24 12.97 24.79
C PHE A 317 -4.91 13.54 26.03
N LYS A 318 -6.22 13.36 26.13
CA LYS A 318 -6.99 13.70 27.33
C LYS A 318 -7.99 12.59 27.63
N PHE A 319 -8.09 12.24 28.91
CA PHE A 319 -9.08 11.30 29.43
C PHE A 319 -9.85 11.98 30.54
N ILE A 320 -11.17 11.94 30.49
CA ILE A 320 -12.04 12.49 31.53
C ILE A 320 -13.06 11.44 31.93
N ALA A 321 -13.08 11.10 33.21
CA ALA A 321 -14.14 10.34 33.85
C ALA A 321 -14.94 11.30 34.74
N GLU A 322 -16.19 11.60 34.37
CA GLU A 322 -17.06 12.53 35.10
C GLU A 322 -17.60 11.87 36.38
N PRO A 323 -17.29 12.39 37.58
CA PRO A 323 -17.75 11.79 38.84
C PRO A 323 -19.26 11.92 39.05
N GLY A 324 -19.89 10.88 39.58
CA GLY A 324 -21.32 10.80 39.84
C GLY A 324 -22.18 10.50 38.60
N ILE A 325 -21.56 10.11 37.48
CA ILE A 325 -22.23 9.90 36.19
C ILE A 325 -22.11 8.44 35.77
N GLY A 326 -23.25 7.81 35.46
CA GLY A 326 -23.35 6.46 34.92
C GLY A 326 -23.21 6.41 33.40
N HIS A 327 -23.88 5.47 32.74
CA HIS A 327 -23.92 5.39 31.27
C HIS A 327 -24.85 6.44 30.66
N GLN A 328 -24.45 7.71 30.71
CA GLN A 328 -25.28 8.83 30.28
C GLN A 328 -24.46 9.90 29.54
N LEU A 329 -25.05 10.48 28.50
CA LEU A 329 -24.54 11.68 27.84
C LEU A 329 -24.78 12.91 28.71
N THR A 330 -23.83 13.85 28.80
CA THR A 330 -23.97 15.05 29.64
C THR A 330 -23.68 16.32 28.83
N ARG A 331 -24.16 17.47 29.31
CA ARG A 331 -23.83 18.77 28.71
C ARG A 331 -22.32 19.05 28.77
N PHE A 332 -21.66 18.56 29.81
CA PHE A 332 -20.21 18.62 29.96
C PHE A 332 -19.50 17.84 28.84
N HIS A 333 -19.94 16.62 28.52
CA HIS A 333 -19.42 15.85 27.38
C HIS A 333 -19.54 16.62 26.05
N MET A 334 -20.67 17.29 25.80
CA MET A 334 -20.89 18.09 24.58
C MET A 334 -19.95 19.28 24.48
N LYS A 335 -19.76 19.99 25.60
CA LYS A 335 -18.83 21.12 25.67
C LYS A 335 -17.40 20.68 25.41
N GLU A 336 -16.91 19.70 26.18
CA GLU A 336 -15.51 19.24 26.08
C GLU A 336 -15.18 18.66 24.71
N SER A 337 -16.10 17.89 24.11
CA SER A 337 -15.92 17.38 22.74
C SER A 337 -15.75 18.53 21.74
N SER A 338 -16.59 19.55 21.86
CA SER A 338 -16.59 20.68 20.93
C SER A 338 -15.35 21.57 21.07
N ASP A 339 -14.92 21.84 22.31
CA ASP A 339 -13.69 22.59 22.59
C ASP A 339 -12.46 21.84 22.08
N TRP A 340 -12.47 20.51 22.19
CA TRP A 340 -11.39 19.67 21.68
C TRP A 340 -11.28 19.72 20.16
N PHE A 341 -12.40 19.57 19.45
CA PHE A 341 -12.41 19.66 17.99
C PHE A 341 -12.03 21.05 17.50
N ASP A 342 -12.53 22.11 18.14
CA ASP A 342 -12.13 23.49 17.82
C ASP A 342 -10.62 23.65 17.97
N ARG A 343 -10.04 23.23 19.10
CA ARG A 343 -8.59 23.32 19.35
C ARG A 343 -7.78 22.53 18.32
N THR A 344 -8.15 21.28 18.07
CA THR A 344 -7.28 20.32 17.39
C THR A 344 -7.45 20.33 15.87
N LEU A 345 -8.67 20.51 15.36
CA LEU A 345 -8.90 20.61 13.91
C LEU A 345 -8.55 22.00 13.36
N THR A 346 -8.47 23.06 14.18
CA THR A 346 -7.89 24.35 13.72
C THR A 346 -6.35 24.35 13.75
N GLN A 347 -5.71 23.66 14.70
CA GLN A 347 -4.24 23.54 14.80
C GLN A 347 -3.61 22.49 13.85
N ALA A 348 -4.43 21.70 13.16
CA ALA A 348 -4.00 20.60 12.29
C ALA A 348 -3.06 20.98 11.13
N HIS A 349 -2.77 22.26 10.91
CA HIS A 349 -1.75 22.73 9.97
C HIS A 349 -0.30 22.28 10.30
N THR A 350 -0.03 21.84 11.54
CA THR A 350 1.36 21.56 11.98
C THR A 350 1.73 20.06 11.94
N TYR A 351 0.74 19.15 12.01
CA TYR A 351 1.00 17.69 12.09
C TYR A 351 0.62 16.92 10.80
N SER A 352 -0.18 17.52 9.91
CA SER A 352 -0.53 16.95 8.60
C SER A 352 0.69 16.67 7.71
N LYS A 353 1.76 17.47 7.80
CA LYS A 353 2.94 17.26 6.96
C LYS A 353 3.74 16.00 7.27
N ILE A 354 3.49 15.30 8.39
CA ILE A 354 4.18 14.04 8.74
C ILE A 354 3.22 12.84 8.59
N GLN A 355 1.94 12.98 8.97
CA GLN A 355 0.95 11.89 8.87
C GLN A 355 0.32 11.70 7.51
N THR A 356 0.08 12.78 6.75
CA THR A 356 -0.34 12.66 5.34
C THR A 356 0.74 11.89 4.56
N LYS A 357 2.01 12.12 4.88
CA LYS A 357 3.15 11.43 4.27
C LYS A 357 3.29 9.96 4.70
N MET A 358 3.00 9.62 5.96
CA MET A 358 3.00 8.22 6.41
C MET A 358 1.82 7.42 5.85
N ALA A 359 0.62 8.00 5.81
CA ALA A 359 -0.55 7.36 5.23
C ALA A 359 -0.42 7.23 3.70
N GLU A 360 0.14 8.24 3.02
CA GLU A 360 0.52 8.16 1.60
C GLU A 360 1.58 7.09 1.37
N LYS A 361 2.61 7.00 2.23
CA LYS A 361 3.63 5.96 2.17
C LYS A 361 3.02 4.56 2.35
N GLU A 362 2.21 4.34 3.38
CA GLU A 362 1.56 3.04 3.64
C GLU A 362 0.59 2.65 2.51
N ALA A 363 -0.21 3.60 2.00
CA ALA A 363 -1.09 3.37 0.85
C ALA A 363 -0.28 3.06 -0.42
N THR A 364 0.86 3.73 -0.60
CA THR A 364 1.79 3.48 -1.71
C THR A 364 2.42 2.10 -1.57
N GLU A 365 2.90 1.72 -0.39
CA GLU A 365 3.44 0.38 -0.11
C GLU A 365 2.39 -0.72 -0.33
N GLU A 366 1.13 -0.51 0.07
CA GLU A 366 0.03 -1.43 -0.21
C GLU A 366 -0.26 -1.54 -1.71
N ALA A 367 -0.34 -0.40 -2.42
CA ALA A 367 -0.54 -0.38 -3.87
C ALA A 367 0.62 -1.08 -4.60
N GLN A 368 1.86 -0.87 -4.16
CA GLN A 368 3.04 -1.56 -4.66
C GLN A 368 2.97 -3.07 -4.41
N SER A 369 2.57 -3.50 -3.21
CA SER A 369 2.41 -4.92 -2.87
C SER A 369 1.35 -5.60 -3.74
N LYS A 370 0.19 -4.94 -3.92
CA LYS A 370 -0.88 -5.41 -4.81
C LYS A 370 -0.40 -5.54 -6.26
N PHE A 371 0.27 -4.52 -6.78
CA PHE A 371 0.84 -4.53 -8.12
C PHE A 371 1.79 -5.72 -8.33
N ARG A 372 2.71 -5.94 -7.39
CA ARG A 372 3.67 -7.06 -7.45
C ARG A 372 2.97 -8.40 -7.40
N SER A 373 1.96 -8.55 -6.53
CA SER A 373 1.15 -9.77 -6.45
C SER A 373 0.47 -10.10 -7.78
N GLU A 374 -0.17 -9.11 -8.41
CA GLU A 374 -0.82 -9.27 -9.72
C GLU A 374 0.21 -9.63 -10.81
N PHE A 375 1.36 -8.96 -10.83
CA PHE A 375 2.43 -9.26 -11.78
C PHE A 375 2.98 -10.68 -11.60
N LEU A 376 3.20 -11.12 -10.36
CA LEU A 376 3.64 -12.48 -10.04
C LEU A 376 2.60 -13.52 -10.42
N GLN A 377 1.30 -13.23 -10.23
CA GLN A 377 0.23 -14.12 -10.66
C GLN A 377 0.25 -14.31 -12.18
N VAL A 378 0.46 -13.22 -12.94
CA VAL A 378 0.60 -13.28 -14.39
C VAL A 378 1.81 -14.13 -14.78
N LEU A 379 2.99 -13.88 -14.19
CA LEU A 379 4.21 -14.65 -14.47
C LEU A 379 4.02 -16.15 -14.17
N ARG A 380 3.35 -16.51 -13.08
CA ARG A 380 3.07 -17.90 -12.69
C ARG A 380 2.07 -18.60 -13.63
N SER A 381 1.02 -17.89 -14.04
CA SER A 381 -0.08 -18.47 -14.85
C SER A 381 0.37 -19.00 -16.22
N ARG A 382 1.55 -18.59 -16.69
CA ARG A 382 2.08 -18.92 -18.03
C ARG A 382 3.16 -20.00 -18.01
N ARG A 383 3.39 -20.65 -16.86
CA ARG A 383 4.53 -21.56 -16.64
C ARG A 383 4.07 -23.03 -16.53
N PRO A 384 4.86 -23.99 -17.02
CA PRO A 384 4.70 -25.41 -16.68
C PRO A 384 5.02 -25.66 -15.19
N ALA A 385 4.92 -26.92 -14.75
CA ALA A 385 5.19 -27.29 -13.36
C ALA A 385 6.58 -26.82 -12.89
N GLN A 386 6.65 -26.23 -11.70
CA GLN A 386 7.93 -25.84 -11.10
C GLN A 386 8.73 -27.09 -10.72
N VAL A 387 10.01 -27.11 -11.06
CA VAL A 387 10.97 -28.11 -10.58
C VAL A 387 11.71 -27.55 -9.37
N PRO A 388 12.22 -28.41 -8.45
CA PRO A 388 13.15 -27.95 -7.43
C PRO A 388 14.34 -27.23 -8.05
N LEU A 389 14.75 -26.09 -7.46
CA LEU A 389 15.95 -25.37 -7.88
C LEU A 389 17.17 -26.25 -7.61
N THR A 390 17.89 -26.63 -8.67
CA THR A 390 19.16 -27.37 -8.54
C THR A 390 20.30 -26.61 -9.23
N VAL A 391 21.51 -26.78 -8.72
CA VAL A 391 22.72 -26.15 -9.23
C VAL A 391 23.64 -27.22 -9.80
N GLU A 392 24.09 -27.05 -11.04
CA GLU A 392 25.08 -27.91 -11.69
C GLU A 392 26.32 -27.09 -12.06
N LEU A 393 27.50 -27.69 -11.95
CA LEU A 393 28.74 -27.07 -12.44
C LEU A 393 28.76 -27.13 -13.96
N ALA A 394 29.04 -25.99 -14.59
CA ALA A 394 29.24 -25.86 -16.03
C ALA A 394 30.72 -25.63 -16.36
N LYS A 395 31.08 -25.82 -17.64
CA LYS A 395 32.41 -25.49 -18.16
C LYS A 395 32.36 -24.11 -18.84
N PRO A 396 33.46 -23.35 -18.84
CA PRO A 396 33.55 -22.12 -19.62
C PRO A 396 33.23 -22.37 -21.10
N VAL A 397 32.45 -21.47 -21.70
CA VAL A 397 32.05 -21.56 -23.11
C VAL A 397 33.13 -20.92 -23.99
N ALA A 398 33.83 -21.74 -24.78
CA ALA A 398 34.89 -21.27 -25.68
C ALA A 398 34.34 -20.58 -26.95
N ASN A 399 33.20 -21.06 -27.47
CA ASN A 399 32.57 -20.55 -28.69
C ASN A 399 31.08 -20.29 -28.42
N PRO A 400 30.72 -19.11 -27.88
CA PRO A 400 29.33 -18.79 -27.56
C PRO A 400 28.47 -18.71 -28.81
N LEU A 401 27.24 -19.22 -28.72
CA LEU A 401 26.25 -19.06 -29.79
C LEU A 401 25.72 -17.63 -29.80
N HIS A 402 25.64 -17.04 -30.98
CA HIS A 402 25.05 -15.72 -31.20
C HIS A 402 24.07 -15.77 -32.37
N GLN A 403 22.95 -15.06 -32.25
CA GLN A 403 21.90 -15.07 -33.28
C GLN A 403 22.17 -14.11 -34.43
N ASN A 404 23.05 -13.11 -34.23
CA ASN A 404 23.46 -12.11 -35.22
C ASN A 404 24.99 -11.93 -35.19
N SER A 405 25.50 -10.86 -35.82
CA SER A 405 26.92 -10.52 -35.80
C SER A 405 27.51 -10.47 -34.38
N PRO A 406 28.78 -10.88 -34.21
CA PRO A 406 29.48 -10.78 -32.93
C PRO A 406 29.50 -9.33 -32.42
N PRO A 407 29.79 -9.11 -31.12
CA PRO A 407 30.04 -7.77 -30.59
C PRO A 407 31.06 -7.00 -31.42
N SER A 408 30.74 -5.73 -31.69
CA SER A 408 31.67 -4.84 -32.38
C SER A 408 32.85 -4.48 -31.47
N VAL A 409 33.98 -4.10 -32.08
CA VAL A 409 35.17 -3.65 -31.33
C VAL A 409 34.84 -2.44 -30.45
N GLU A 410 34.00 -1.53 -30.95
CA GLU A 410 33.55 -0.34 -30.22
C GLU A 410 32.68 -0.70 -29.01
N GLU A 411 31.75 -1.66 -29.13
CA GLU A 411 30.96 -2.16 -28.00
C GLU A 411 31.87 -2.74 -26.90
N ILE A 412 32.91 -3.50 -27.27
CA ILE A 412 33.87 -4.08 -26.34
C ILE A 412 34.70 -2.99 -25.66
N ASP A 413 35.25 -2.06 -26.42
CA ASP A 413 36.05 -0.93 -25.91
C ASP A 413 35.24 -0.03 -24.95
N ILE A 414 33.95 0.16 -25.21
CA ILE A 414 33.05 0.86 -24.28
C ILE A 414 32.87 0.06 -22.98
N MET A 415 32.71 -1.26 -23.03
CA MET A 415 32.64 -2.09 -21.83
C MET A 415 33.98 -2.15 -21.06
N GLU A 416 35.11 -2.14 -21.76
CA GLU A 416 36.46 -2.07 -21.18
C GLU A 416 36.74 -0.72 -20.50
N SER A 417 36.00 0.33 -20.87
CA SER A 417 36.07 1.64 -20.22
C SER A 417 35.51 1.67 -18.80
N CYS A 418 34.85 0.59 -18.37
CA CYS A 418 34.28 0.49 -17.04
C CYS A 418 35.36 0.72 -15.96
N PRO A 419 35.12 1.64 -15.00
CA PRO A 419 36.06 1.88 -13.92
C PRO A 419 36.43 0.60 -13.18
N LYS A 420 37.74 0.36 -13.05
CA LYS A 420 38.33 -0.80 -12.40
C LYS A 420 39.31 -0.36 -11.33
N ALA A 421 39.44 -1.15 -10.26
CA ALA A 421 40.48 -0.92 -9.28
C ALA A 421 41.86 -1.22 -9.89
N ASP A 422 42.87 -0.45 -9.49
CA ASP A 422 44.25 -0.67 -9.90
C ASP A 422 44.86 -1.79 -9.04
N ILE A 423 44.80 -3.02 -9.55
CA ILE A 423 45.26 -4.23 -8.86
C ILE A 423 46.32 -4.92 -9.72
N GLU A 424 47.52 -5.06 -9.16
CA GLU A 424 48.61 -5.81 -9.79
C GLU A 424 48.22 -7.29 -9.93
N ASN A 425 48.46 -7.88 -11.11
CA ASN A 425 48.14 -9.27 -11.43
C ASN A 425 46.66 -9.65 -11.24
N LEU A 426 45.72 -8.72 -11.52
CA LEU A 426 44.28 -8.93 -11.39
C LEU A 426 43.79 -10.27 -12.00
N GLU A 427 44.28 -10.66 -13.17
CA GLU A 427 43.85 -11.90 -13.85
C GLU A 427 44.12 -13.16 -13.01
N ASP A 428 45.23 -13.21 -12.26
CA ASP A 428 45.57 -14.33 -11.39
C ASP A 428 44.71 -14.37 -10.11
N LEU A 429 44.15 -13.22 -9.74
CA LEU A 429 43.31 -13.05 -8.56
C LEU A 429 41.82 -13.25 -8.85
N LEU A 430 41.42 -13.28 -10.12
CA LEU A 430 40.04 -13.54 -10.51
C LEU A 430 39.72 -15.03 -10.40
N GLU A 431 38.50 -15.30 -9.95
CA GLU A 431 37.87 -16.61 -9.91
C GLU A 431 36.61 -16.57 -10.78
N GLU A 432 36.52 -17.50 -11.72
CA GLU A 432 35.36 -17.66 -12.60
C GLU A 432 34.63 -18.95 -12.26
N GLU A 433 33.34 -18.83 -11.95
CA GLU A 433 32.43 -19.96 -11.80
C GLU A 433 31.45 -19.96 -12.98
N ASN A 434 31.26 -21.13 -13.60
CA ASN A 434 30.21 -21.35 -14.58
C ASN A 434 29.23 -22.36 -14.01
N LEU A 435 27.93 -22.03 -14.01
CA LEU A 435 26.90 -22.85 -13.37
C LEU A 435 25.67 -22.97 -14.28
N TYR A 436 24.92 -24.05 -14.09
CA TYR A 436 23.54 -24.14 -14.54
C TYR A 436 22.58 -24.14 -13.35
N LEU A 437 21.61 -23.24 -13.34
CA LEU A 437 20.46 -23.30 -12.44
C LEU A 437 19.28 -23.96 -13.13
N ASN A 438 18.91 -25.19 -12.74
CA ASN A 438 17.69 -25.80 -13.25
C ASN A 438 16.49 -25.20 -12.51
N ILE A 439 15.70 -24.42 -13.22
CA ILE A 439 14.58 -23.64 -12.67
C ILE A 439 13.23 -24.11 -13.21
N GLU A 440 13.22 -24.77 -14.38
CA GLU A 440 12.03 -25.34 -15.04
C GLU A 440 12.40 -26.57 -15.86
N GLU A 441 11.38 -27.35 -16.24
CA GLU A 441 11.55 -28.43 -17.22
C GLU A 441 11.93 -27.89 -18.61
N GLY A 442 12.75 -28.66 -19.33
CA GLY A 442 13.17 -28.35 -20.70
C GLY A 442 14.40 -27.45 -20.80
N GLU A 443 14.96 -27.35 -22.00
CA GLU A 443 16.25 -26.66 -22.24
C GLU A 443 16.25 -25.18 -21.82
N GLN A 444 15.13 -24.47 -22.01
CA GLN A 444 15.00 -23.07 -21.61
C GLN A 444 14.88 -22.89 -20.09
N GLY A 445 14.59 -23.97 -19.35
CA GLY A 445 14.58 -23.99 -17.89
C GLY A 445 15.96 -24.18 -17.26
N ARG A 446 17.00 -24.43 -18.06
CA ARG A 446 18.38 -24.55 -17.58
C ARG A 446 19.10 -23.21 -17.67
N LEU A 447 19.20 -22.51 -16.53
CA LEU A 447 19.91 -21.27 -16.14
C LEU A 447 21.43 -21.08 -16.40
N PRO A 448 22.01 -20.64 -17.53
CA PRO A 448 23.47 -20.57 -17.65
C PRO A 448 23.98 -19.29 -16.99
N LEU A 449 24.85 -19.45 -16.00
CA LEU A 449 25.48 -18.37 -15.23
C LEU A 449 26.98 -18.36 -15.51
N LEU A 450 27.51 -17.14 -15.57
CA LEU A 450 28.93 -16.85 -15.45
C LEU A 450 29.09 -15.89 -14.28
N ILE A 451 29.82 -16.29 -13.26
CA ILE A 451 30.12 -15.49 -12.07
C ILE A 451 31.61 -15.20 -12.08
N LEU A 452 31.96 -13.94 -11.88
CA LEU A 452 33.33 -13.48 -11.76
C LEU A 452 33.49 -12.71 -10.46
N LYS A 453 34.47 -13.11 -9.65
CA LYS A 453 34.75 -12.52 -8.35
C LYS A 453 36.25 -12.55 -8.08
N LEU A 454 36.74 -11.76 -7.13
CA LEU A 454 38.10 -11.95 -6.62
C LEU A 454 38.15 -13.19 -5.73
N LYS A 455 39.27 -13.92 -5.77
CA LYS A 455 39.60 -14.94 -4.78
C LYS A 455 39.59 -14.29 -3.40
N GLU A 456 38.86 -14.89 -2.47
CA GLU A 456 38.69 -14.37 -1.12
C GLU A 456 39.36 -15.32 -0.13
N SER A 457 40.18 -14.78 0.77
CA SER A 457 40.87 -15.56 1.80
C SER A 457 40.04 -15.67 3.08
N ASP A 458 39.08 -14.76 3.28
CA ASP A 458 38.10 -14.81 4.35
C ASP A 458 36.78 -15.45 3.89
N GLU A 459 36.63 -16.75 4.14
CA GLU A 459 35.41 -17.50 3.80
C GLU A 459 34.13 -16.98 4.48
N GLN A 460 34.25 -16.15 5.54
CA GLN A 460 33.11 -15.53 6.23
C GLN A 460 32.68 -14.20 5.60
N ARG A 461 33.49 -13.61 4.71
CA ARG A 461 33.20 -12.30 4.13
C ARG A 461 32.10 -12.37 3.09
N LYS A 462 30.98 -11.69 3.39
CA LYS A 462 29.87 -11.49 2.45
C LYS A 462 30.07 -10.23 1.61
N ARG A 463 29.99 -10.37 0.29
CA ARG A 463 30.22 -9.29 -0.67
C ARG A 463 28.91 -8.87 -1.35
N PRO A 464 28.81 -7.61 -1.81
CA PRO A 464 27.70 -7.23 -2.66
C PRO A 464 27.81 -7.91 -4.02
N ALA A 465 26.66 -8.18 -4.63
CA ALA A 465 26.57 -8.83 -5.92
C ALA A 465 25.91 -7.91 -6.95
N VAL A 466 26.33 -7.97 -8.22
CA VAL A 466 25.66 -7.24 -9.32
C VAL A 466 25.38 -8.18 -10.47
N VAL A 467 24.12 -8.28 -10.87
CA VAL A 467 23.66 -9.06 -12.02
C VAL A 467 23.65 -8.19 -13.27
N PHE A 468 24.33 -8.63 -14.32
CA PHE A 468 24.45 -7.99 -15.63
C PHE A 468 23.70 -8.78 -16.68
N LEU A 469 22.82 -8.10 -17.43
CA LEU A 469 22.02 -8.71 -18.49
C LEU A 469 22.43 -8.17 -19.86
N HIS A 470 22.70 -9.08 -20.79
CA HIS A 470 23.17 -8.75 -22.13
C HIS A 470 22.04 -8.22 -23.03
N SER A 471 22.40 -7.54 -24.12
CA SER A 471 21.44 -7.07 -25.13
C SER A 471 20.93 -8.20 -26.03
N SER A 472 19.88 -7.90 -26.81
CA SER A 472 19.34 -8.84 -27.81
C SER A 472 20.42 -9.37 -28.74
N ASN A 473 20.33 -10.66 -29.06
CA ASN A 473 21.23 -11.42 -29.93
C ASN A 473 22.68 -11.59 -29.42
N LYS A 474 22.98 -11.18 -28.18
CA LYS A 474 24.26 -11.40 -27.52
C LYS A 474 24.18 -12.60 -26.56
N TYR A 475 25.18 -12.75 -25.69
CA TYR A 475 25.37 -13.88 -24.76
C TYR A 475 26.18 -13.41 -23.53
N LYS A 476 26.12 -14.13 -22.41
CA LYS A 476 26.71 -13.72 -21.13
C LYS A 476 28.21 -13.44 -21.17
N GLU A 477 28.98 -14.16 -21.98
CA GLU A 477 30.44 -13.99 -22.08
C GLU A 477 30.85 -12.65 -22.66
N VAL A 478 29.96 -11.96 -23.40
CA VAL A 478 30.26 -10.61 -23.92
C VAL A 478 30.46 -9.59 -22.81
N LEU A 479 29.87 -9.83 -21.64
CA LEU A 479 29.92 -8.93 -20.49
C LEU A 479 31.20 -9.09 -19.66
N ARG A 480 32.11 -10.00 -20.02
CA ARG A 480 33.37 -10.24 -19.28
C ARG A 480 34.14 -8.96 -18.93
N PRO A 481 34.30 -7.95 -19.82
CA PRO A 481 35.02 -6.73 -19.44
C PRO A 481 34.38 -5.98 -18.26
N VAL A 482 33.04 -5.83 -18.25
CA VAL A 482 32.35 -5.19 -17.13
C VAL A 482 32.36 -6.06 -15.87
N LEU A 483 32.25 -7.38 -16.00
CA LEU A 483 32.33 -8.28 -14.86
C LEU A 483 33.70 -8.20 -14.18
N LYS A 484 34.78 -8.13 -14.97
CA LYS A 484 36.16 -7.94 -14.47
C LYS A 484 36.30 -6.63 -13.71
N ALA A 485 35.78 -5.54 -14.27
CA ALA A 485 35.83 -4.22 -13.64
C ALA A 485 35.08 -4.21 -12.29
N TYR A 486 33.91 -4.82 -12.19
CA TYR A 486 33.17 -4.92 -10.92
C TYR A 486 33.84 -5.88 -9.93
N ALA A 487 34.32 -7.04 -10.39
CA ALA A 487 35.05 -7.98 -9.55
C ALA A 487 36.29 -7.31 -8.93
N SER A 488 37.06 -6.55 -9.71
CA SER A 488 38.23 -5.80 -9.22
C SER A 488 37.88 -4.81 -8.11
N ARG A 489 36.65 -4.32 -8.05
CA ARG A 489 36.17 -3.37 -7.05
C ARG A 489 35.59 -4.04 -5.81
N GLY A 490 35.54 -5.38 -5.75
CA GLY A 490 35.05 -6.14 -4.58
C GLY A 490 33.68 -6.79 -4.75
N TYR A 491 33.03 -6.62 -5.90
CA TYR A 491 31.74 -7.25 -6.18
C TYR A 491 31.86 -8.72 -6.57
N ILE A 492 30.79 -9.48 -6.33
CA ILE A 492 30.51 -10.71 -7.06
C ILE A 492 29.69 -10.32 -8.30
N ALA A 493 30.31 -10.38 -9.49
CA ALA A 493 29.69 -9.96 -10.74
C ALA A 493 29.10 -11.17 -11.48
N ILE A 494 27.81 -11.15 -11.78
CA ILE A 494 27.08 -12.27 -12.38
C ILE A 494 26.54 -11.87 -13.74
N SER A 495 26.65 -12.74 -14.74
CA SER A 495 25.95 -12.62 -16.01
C SER A 495 25.21 -13.91 -16.33
N VAL A 496 24.07 -13.79 -17.03
CA VAL A 496 23.25 -14.94 -17.44
C VAL A 496 22.87 -14.87 -18.90
N ASP A 497 22.67 -16.04 -19.51
CA ASP A 497 22.05 -16.12 -20.83
C ASP A 497 20.53 -16.00 -20.71
N SER A 498 19.98 -14.95 -21.31
CA SER A 498 18.52 -14.83 -21.45
C SER A 498 17.99 -15.99 -22.29
N ARG A 499 16.71 -16.33 -22.17
CA ARG A 499 16.09 -17.37 -23.00
C ARG A 499 16.33 -17.07 -24.48
N TYR A 500 16.57 -18.13 -25.24
CA TYR A 500 16.88 -18.08 -26.67
C TYR A 500 18.19 -17.38 -27.03
N HIS A 501 19.07 -17.09 -26.07
CA HIS A 501 20.38 -16.46 -26.29
C HIS A 501 21.50 -17.33 -25.74
N GLY A 502 22.73 -17.11 -26.21
CA GLY A 502 23.90 -17.88 -25.78
C GLY A 502 23.65 -19.38 -25.81
N GLU A 503 23.92 -20.07 -24.71
CA GLU A 503 23.73 -21.52 -24.59
C GLU A 503 22.27 -21.97 -24.75
N ARG A 504 21.31 -21.04 -24.68
CA ARG A 504 19.87 -21.30 -24.82
C ARG A 504 19.33 -21.03 -26.23
N ALA A 505 20.18 -20.73 -27.21
CA ALA A 505 19.77 -20.31 -28.55
C ALA A 505 19.19 -21.43 -29.46
N THR A 506 18.79 -22.58 -28.90
CA THR A 506 18.35 -23.77 -29.65
C THR A 506 16.93 -23.71 -30.22
N SER A 507 16.13 -22.69 -29.86
CA SER A 507 14.77 -22.52 -30.40
C SER A 507 14.44 -21.04 -30.66
N ALA A 508 13.47 -20.79 -31.55
CA ALA A 508 12.98 -19.45 -31.84
C ALA A 508 11.69 -19.16 -31.04
N THR A 509 11.64 -18.04 -30.30
CA THR A 509 10.50 -17.46 -29.51
C THR A 509 10.34 -17.96 -28.06
N THR A 510 10.02 -17.20 -26.97
CA THR A 510 9.70 -15.78 -26.64
C THR A 510 10.06 -15.39 -25.17
N TYR A 511 10.27 -14.09 -24.91
CA TYR A 511 10.48 -13.37 -23.64
C TYR A 511 9.77 -13.92 -22.38
N ARG A 512 10.51 -14.65 -21.51
CA ARG A 512 10.02 -15.15 -20.21
C ARG A 512 11.07 -14.99 -19.09
N ASP A 513 11.97 -14.03 -19.19
CA ASP A 513 13.20 -14.04 -18.39
C ASP A 513 13.03 -13.50 -16.95
N VAL A 514 11.95 -12.77 -16.66
CA VAL A 514 11.75 -12.13 -15.34
C VAL A 514 11.70 -13.17 -14.19
N TRP A 515 11.09 -14.33 -14.42
CA TRP A 515 11.06 -15.39 -13.41
C TRP A 515 12.40 -16.08 -13.23
N ASP A 516 13.19 -16.18 -14.30
CA ASP A 516 14.53 -16.74 -14.25
C ASP A 516 15.39 -15.88 -13.32
N LEU A 517 15.15 -14.57 -13.30
CA LEU A 517 15.77 -13.61 -12.39
C LEU A 517 15.23 -13.74 -10.95
N ILE A 518 13.95 -14.01 -10.74
CA ILE A 518 13.42 -14.37 -9.40
C ILE A 518 14.13 -15.61 -8.85
N LYS A 519 14.32 -16.64 -9.68
CA LYS A 519 15.01 -17.87 -9.31
C LYS A 519 16.52 -17.68 -9.14
N LEU A 520 17.13 -16.80 -9.92
CA LEU A 520 18.49 -16.36 -9.69
C LEU A 520 18.60 -15.69 -8.32
N ALA A 521 17.67 -14.81 -7.94
CA ALA A 521 17.66 -14.20 -6.61
C ALA A 521 17.45 -15.25 -5.48
N ASP A 522 16.63 -16.30 -5.70
CA ASP A 522 16.52 -17.44 -4.77
C ASP A 522 17.90 -18.10 -4.53
N TYR A 523 18.68 -18.31 -5.60
CA TYR A 523 20.02 -18.87 -5.50
C TYR A 523 21.01 -17.91 -4.84
N LEU A 524 21.08 -16.65 -5.30
CA LEU A 524 22.07 -15.68 -4.82
C LEU A 524 21.88 -15.36 -3.32
N THR A 525 20.64 -15.34 -2.83
CA THR A 525 20.36 -15.09 -1.39
C THR A 525 20.72 -16.27 -0.49
N GLN A 526 20.94 -17.46 -1.04
CA GLN A 526 21.38 -18.64 -0.31
C GLN A 526 22.90 -18.84 -0.34
N ARG A 527 23.63 -18.13 -1.20
CA ARG A 527 25.09 -18.22 -1.26
C ARG A 527 25.72 -17.62 -0.01
N GLU A 528 26.72 -18.32 0.54
CA GLU A 528 27.41 -17.89 1.76
C GLU A 528 28.31 -16.67 1.53
N ASP A 529 28.82 -16.49 0.30
CA ASP A 529 29.72 -15.39 -0.08
C ASP A 529 29.01 -14.09 -0.51
N ILE A 530 27.67 -14.09 -0.59
CA ILE A 530 26.86 -12.93 -0.99
C ILE A 530 26.09 -12.38 0.21
N ASP A 531 26.08 -11.05 0.33
CA ASP A 531 25.17 -10.35 1.24
C ASP A 531 23.78 -10.21 0.58
N PRO A 532 22.73 -10.89 1.10
CA PRO A 532 21.41 -10.89 0.49
C PRO A 532 20.73 -9.52 0.49
N SER A 533 21.21 -8.56 1.29
CA SER A 533 20.70 -7.19 1.30
C SER A 533 21.36 -6.28 0.27
N ARG A 534 22.46 -6.73 -0.37
CA ARG A 534 23.28 -5.92 -1.28
C ARG A 534 23.42 -6.55 -2.67
N ILE A 535 22.28 -6.83 -3.30
CA ILE A 535 22.22 -7.36 -4.66
C ILE A 535 21.73 -6.28 -5.63
N GLY A 536 22.56 -5.89 -6.58
CA GLY A 536 22.23 -4.99 -7.67
C GLY A 536 21.83 -5.72 -8.96
N ILE A 537 21.10 -5.03 -9.84
CA ILE A 537 20.77 -5.52 -11.18
C ILE A 537 20.86 -4.41 -12.24
N THR A 538 21.47 -4.75 -13.36
CA THR A 538 21.62 -3.87 -14.53
C THR A 538 21.60 -4.68 -15.82
N GLY A 539 21.43 -3.99 -16.94
CA GLY A 539 21.54 -4.59 -18.25
C GLY A 539 21.33 -3.57 -19.35
N VAL A 540 21.71 -3.96 -20.57
CA VAL A 540 21.70 -3.08 -21.74
C VAL A 540 20.61 -3.49 -22.72
N SER A 541 19.79 -2.54 -23.16
CA SER A 541 18.72 -2.75 -24.14
C SER A 541 17.71 -3.77 -23.62
N LEU A 542 17.64 -4.98 -24.21
CA LEU A 542 16.84 -6.07 -23.68
C LEU A 542 17.19 -6.40 -22.22
N GLY A 543 18.48 -6.45 -21.89
CA GLY A 543 18.91 -6.66 -20.51
C GLY A 543 18.44 -5.55 -19.58
N GLY A 544 18.36 -4.30 -20.05
CA GLY A 544 17.86 -3.18 -19.27
C GLY A 544 16.35 -3.30 -19.00
N MET A 545 15.59 -3.78 -19.98
CA MET A 545 14.18 -4.11 -19.81
C MET A 545 13.98 -5.23 -18.78
N HIS A 546 14.78 -6.30 -18.85
CA HIS A 546 14.73 -7.39 -17.88
C HIS A 546 15.12 -6.93 -16.48
N ALA A 547 16.16 -6.12 -16.34
CA ALA A 547 16.61 -5.57 -15.05
C ALA A 547 15.51 -4.77 -14.37
N TRP A 548 14.83 -3.91 -15.14
CA TRP A 548 13.70 -3.13 -14.67
C TRP A 548 12.53 -4.04 -14.22
N PHE A 549 12.07 -4.97 -15.06
CA PHE A 549 10.95 -5.84 -14.68
C PHE A 549 11.27 -6.80 -13.53
N ALA A 550 12.50 -7.30 -13.46
CA ALA A 550 12.95 -8.13 -12.34
C ALA A 550 12.96 -7.34 -11.03
N ALA A 551 13.45 -6.11 -11.05
CA ALA A 551 13.38 -5.25 -9.87
C ALA A 551 11.94 -4.94 -9.46
N VAL A 552 11.02 -4.77 -10.42
CA VAL A 552 9.59 -4.58 -10.10
C VAL A 552 9.01 -5.83 -9.44
N ALA A 553 9.29 -7.01 -9.99
CA ALA A 553 8.76 -8.28 -9.50
C ALA A 553 9.37 -8.73 -8.15
N ASP A 554 10.64 -8.44 -7.93
CA ASP A 554 11.42 -8.95 -6.81
C ASP A 554 12.17 -7.84 -6.08
N THR A 555 11.86 -7.68 -4.79
CA THR A 555 12.42 -6.62 -3.95
C THR A 555 13.83 -6.92 -3.45
N ARG A 556 14.34 -8.14 -3.66
CA ARG A 556 15.72 -8.52 -3.29
C ARG A 556 16.78 -7.82 -4.12
N TYR A 557 16.44 -7.36 -5.32
CA TYR A 557 17.29 -6.46 -6.09
C TYR A 557 17.25 -5.06 -5.47
N ALA A 558 18.22 -4.77 -4.62
CA ALA A 558 18.32 -3.58 -3.81
C ALA A 558 18.67 -2.31 -4.62
N VAL A 559 19.46 -2.43 -5.69
CA VAL A 559 19.88 -1.30 -6.54
C VAL A 559 19.68 -1.65 -8.01
N VAL A 560 19.11 -0.72 -8.79
CA VAL A 560 18.59 -1.00 -10.14
C VAL A 560 19.12 0.04 -11.14
N VAL A 561 19.75 -0.42 -12.23
CA VAL A 561 20.28 0.48 -13.26
C VAL A 561 19.96 -0.03 -14.68
N PRO A 562 18.76 0.20 -15.22
CA PRO A 562 18.46 -0.16 -16.61
C PRO A 562 19.14 0.80 -17.59
N LEU A 563 19.95 0.26 -18.51
CA LEU A 563 20.63 1.01 -19.58
C LEU A 563 19.86 0.84 -20.89
N ILE A 564 19.42 1.93 -21.50
CA ILE A 564 18.73 2.01 -22.80
C ILE A 564 17.60 0.96 -22.97
N GLY A 565 16.88 0.67 -21.89
CA GLY A 565 15.95 -0.47 -21.83
C GLY A 565 14.51 -0.14 -21.37
N VAL A 566 14.29 1.00 -20.71
CA VAL A 566 12.96 1.42 -20.24
C VAL A 566 12.20 2.07 -21.40
N GLN A 567 10.90 1.77 -21.54
CA GLN A 567 10.05 2.35 -22.56
C GLN A 567 8.60 2.46 -22.06
N GLY A 568 7.89 3.53 -22.43
CA GLY A 568 6.43 3.59 -22.39
C GLY A 568 5.83 2.91 -23.62
N PHE A 569 5.43 1.64 -23.48
CA PHE A 569 4.92 0.86 -24.61
C PHE A 569 3.66 1.48 -25.19
N ARG A 570 2.69 1.84 -24.32
CA ARG A 570 1.44 2.46 -24.75
C ARG A 570 1.67 3.83 -25.39
N TRP A 571 2.53 4.63 -24.78
CA TRP A 571 2.92 5.93 -25.33
C TRP A 571 3.51 5.81 -26.73
N ALA A 572 4.38 4.83 -26.96
CA ALA A 572 5.00 4.61 -28.27
C ALA A 572 3.98 4.20 -29.33
N ILE A 573 2.93 3.46 -28.96
CA ILE A 573 1.82 3.10 -29.84
C ILE A 573 0.97 4.33 -30.16
N ASP A 574 0.55 5.06 -29.13
CA ASP A 574 -0.35 6.20 -29.26
C ASP A 574 0.27 7.32 -30.11
N ASN A 575 1.59 7.52 -30.02
CA ASN A 575 2.35 8.56 -30.73
C ASN A 575 3.06 8.08 -32.00
N ASP A 576 2.74 6.88 -32.52
CA ASP A 576 3.34 6.32 -33.74
C ASP A 576 4.88 6.26 -33.70
N LYS A 577 5.44 5.98 -32.52
CA LYS A 577 6.88 5.78 -32.24
C LYS A 577 7.25 4.31 -31.97
N TYR A 578 6.41 3.37 -32.37
CA TYR A 578 6.59 1.94 -32.11
C TYR A 578 7.58 1.24 -33.07
N GLN A 579 7.98 1.89 -34.16
CA GLN A 579 8.74 1.26 -35.27
C GLN A 579 10.11 0.76 -34.82
N GLY A 580 10.79 1.50 -33.92
CA GLY A 580 12.06 1.05 -33.33
C GLY A 580 11.91 -0.29 -32.61
N ARG A 581 10.83 -0.46 -31.84
CA ARG A 581 10.51 -1.72 -31.16
C ARG A 581 10.12 -2.81 -32.15
N VAL A 582 9.25 -2.51 -33.12
CA VAL A 582 8.86 -3.45 -34.18
C VAL A 582 10.09 -4.00 -34.89
N ASN A 583 11.02 -3.13 -35.29
CA ASN A 583 12.23 -3.55 -35.99
C ASN A 583 13.15 -4.44 -35.13
N SER A 584 13.18 -4.22 -33.80
CA SER A 584 14.01 -5.02 -32.89
C SER A 584 13.52 -6.45 -32.68
N ILE A 585 12.21 -6.69 -32.86
CA ILE A 585 11.56 -8.01 -32.67
C ILE A 585 10.63 -8.31 -33.85
N LYS A 586 11.09 -7.98 -35.06
CA LYS A 586 10.31 -8.03 -36.30
C LYS A 586 9.61 -9.36 -36.55
N PRO A 587 10.24 -10.54 -36.30
CA PRO A 587 9.57 -11.82 -36.51
C PRO A 587 8.26 -11.97 -35.72
N LEU A 588 8.19 -11.41 -34.50
CA LEU A 588 6.98 -11.43 -33.68
C LEU A 588 5.84 -10.64 -34.32
N PHE A 589 6.14 -9.44 -34.80
CA PHE A 589 5.17 -8.57 -35.46
C PHE A 589 4.79 -9.06 -36.86
N GLU A 590 5.70 -9.73 -37.57
CA GLU A 590 5.41 -10.39 -38.86
C GLU A 590 4.46 -11.58 -38.69
N ALA A 591 4.68 -12.41 -37.67
CA ALA A 591 3.76 -13.50 -37.34
C ALA A 591 2.35 -12.97 -37.03
N ALA A 592 2.26 -11.95 -36.18
CA ALA A 592 0.98 -11.34 -35.84
C ALA A 592 0.29 -10.65 -37.02
N ARG A 593 1.06 -9.98 -37.90
CA ARG A 593 0.54 -9.42 -39.16
C ARG A 593 -0.11 -10.52 -40.01
N ASN A 594 0.56 -11.67 -40.14
CA ASN A 594 0.05 -12.80 -40.90
C ASN A 594 -1.23 -13.38 -40.27
N ASP A 595 -1.26 -13.56 -38.95
CA ASP A 595 -2.44 -14.02 -38.20
C ASP A 595 -3.66 -13.10 -38.41
N LEU A 596 -3.41 -11.79 -38.57
CA LEU A 596 -4.43 -10.77 -38.81
C LEU A 596 -4.79 -10.59 -40.29
N GLY A 597 -4.16 -11.32 -41.21
CA GLY A 597 -4.41 -11.23 -42.64
C GLY A 597 -4.02 -9.88 -43.27
N LYS A 598 -3.06 -9.15 -42.69
CA LYS A 598 -2.67 -7.80 -43.13
C LYS A 598 -1.50 -7.81 -44.11
N GLY A 599 -1.51 -6.89 -45.07
CA GLY A 599 -0.41 -6.70 -46.04
C GLY A 599 0.83 -5.98 -45.49
N ALA A 600 0.69 -5.22 -44.40
CA ALA A 600 1.77 -4.46 -43.77
C ALA A 600 1.63 -4.43 -42.23
N ILE A 601 2.73 -4.17 -41.52
CA ILE A 601 2.71 -3.93 -40.06
C ILE A 601 2.31 -2.46 -39.84
N ASP A 602 1.02 -2.22 -39.60
CA ASP A 602 0.44 -0.90 -39.30
C ASP A 602 0.07 -0.75 -37.81
N LYS A 603 -0.44 0.43 -37.42
CA LYS A 603 -0.80 0.71 -36.02
C LYS A 603 -1.79 -0.31 -35.47
N GLU A 604 -2.77 -0.76 -36.25
CA GLU A 604 -3.73 -1.77 -35.82
C GLU A 604 -3.06 -3.14 -35.62
N VAL A 605 -2.09 -3.53 -36.46
CA VAL A 605 -1.27 -4.73 -36.19
C VAL A 605 -0.53 -4.56 -34.87
N VAL A 606 0.03 -3.40 -34.59
CA VAL A 606 0.75 -3.14 -33.34
C VAL A 606 -0.20 -3.09 -32.12
N GLU A 607 -1.38 -2.49 -32.26
CA GLU A 607 -2.43 -2.44 -31.23
C GLU A 607 -3.04 -3.81 -30.97
N LYS A 608 -3.23 -4.65 -31.99
CA LYS A 608 -3.62 -6.05 -31.82
C LYS A 608 -2.46 -6.93 -31.35
N VAL A 609 -1.21 -6.55 -31.64
CA VAL A 609 0.01 -7.12 -31.03
C VAL A 609 0.15 -6.71 -29.56
N SER A 610 -0.58 -5.71 -29.04
CA SER A 610 -0.79 -5.59 -27.59
C SER A 610 -1.35 -6.88 -26.98
N GLN A 611 -2.18 -7.61 -27.71
CA GLN A 611 -2.70 -8.93 -27.31
C GLN A 611 -1.63 -10.04 -27.43
N VAL A 612 -0.52 -9.77 -28.14
CA VAL A 612 0.68 -10.62 -28.18
C VAL A 612 1.68 -10.22 -27.08
N TRP A 613 1.76 -8.93 -26.70
CA TRP A 613 2.30 -8.56 -25.40
C TRP A 613 1.54 -9.28 -24.28
N ASP A 614 0.23 -9.50 -24.42
CA ASP A 614 -0.53 -10.38 -23.50
C ASP A 614 -0.21 -11.89 -23.61
N ARG A 615 0.52 -12.34 -24.65
CA ARG A 615 1.13 -13.68 -24.70
C ARG A 615 2.48 -13.72 -23.97
N ILE A 616 3.18 -12.58 -23.86
CA ILE A 616 4.46 -12.42 -23.14
C ILE A 616 4.19 -12.15 -21.65
N ALA A 617 3.43 -11.09 -21.34
CA ALA A 617 2.89 -10.74 -20.03
C ALA A 617 1.61 -9.88 -20.20
N PRO A 618 0.41 -10.44 -19.99
CA PRO A 618 -0.85 -9.71 -19.93
C PRO A 618 -0.73 -8.39 -19.18
N GLY A 619 -1.08 -7.28 -19.84
CA GLY A 619 -1.03 -5.95 -19.21
C GLY A 619 0.25 -5.14 -19.41
N LEU A 620 1.25 -5.65 -20.14
CA LEU A 620 2.55 -4.97 -20.35
C LEU A 620 2.45 -3.60 -21.02
N ALA A 621 1.48 -3.41 -21.91
CA ALA A 621 1.16 -2.12 -22.55
C ALA A 621 -0.06 -1.43 -21.92
N SER A 622 -0.42 -1.81 -20.69
CA SER A 622 -1.48 -1.15 -19.90
C SER A 622 -1.02 -0.98 -18.45
N HIS A 623 -1.57 -1.74 -17.50
CA HIS A 623 -1.33 -1.56 -16.07
C HIS A 623 0.07 -1.98 -15.61
N PHE A 624 0.85 -2.76 -16.40
CA PHE A 624 2.26 -3.06 -16.12
C PHE A 624 3.26 -2.22 -16.91
N ASP A 625 2.81 -1.25 -17.71
CA ASP A 625 3.69 -0.36 -18.49
C ASP A 625 4.48 0.61 -17.59
N SER A 626 5.53 1.26 -18.12
CA SER A 626 6.46 2.10 -17.37
C SER A 626 5.86 3.22 -16.53
N PRO A 627 4.75 3.88 -16.92
CA PRO A 627 4.10 4.86 -16.04
C PRO A 627 3.59 4.28 -14.73
N TYR A 628 3.42 2.95 -14.65
CA TYR A 628 2.87 2.27 -13.49
C TYR A 628 3.92 1.41 -12.78
N SER A 629 4.82 0.74 -13.50
CA SER A 629 5.82 -0.16 -12.90
C SER A 629 7.09 0.56 -12.43
N ILE A 630 7.57 1.63 -13.08
CA ILE A 630 8.77 2.36 -12.61
C ILE A 630 8.58 2.92 -11.18
N PRO A 631 7.47 3.59 -10.83
CA PRO A 631 7.25 4.12 -9.47
C PRO A 631 7.28 3.04 -8.37
N ILE A 632 7.00 1.78 -8.71
CA ILE A 632 6.97 0.64 -7.78
C ILE A 632 8.37 0.23 -7.31
N ILE A 633 9.44 0.74 -7.93
CA ILE A 633 10.80 0.46 -7.46
C ILE A 633 11.13 1.23 -6.18
N ALA A 634 10.53 2.40 -5.97
CA ALA A 634 10.71 3.20 -4.76
C ALA A 634 10.41 2.35 -3.50
N PRO A 635 11.21 2.48 -2.42
CA PRO A 635 12.27 3.47 -2.22
C PRO A 635 13.68 3.06 -2.71
N ARG A 636 13.81 1.91 -3.37
CA ARG A 636 15.13 1.34 -3.74
C ARG A 636 15.87 2.20 -4.77
N PRO A 637 17.19 2.38 -4.68
CA PRO A 637 17.95 3.16 -5.66
C PRO A 637 17.74 2.75 -7.12
N LEU A 638 17.31 3.70 -7.95
CA LEU A 638 17.05 3.55 -9.38
C LEU A 638 17.75 4.64 -10.20
N LEU A 639 18.62 4.21 -11.11
CA LEU A 639 19.22 5.07 -12.13
C LEU A 639 18.80 4.60 -13.52
N ILE A 640 18.03 5.42 -14.24
CA ILE A 640 17.66 5.15 -15.63
C ILE A 640 18.62 5.93 -16.54
N LEU A 641 19.33 5.22 -17.41
CA LEU A 641 20.28 5.79 -18.38
C LEU A 641 19.76 5.52 -19.79
N ASN A 642 19.66 6.57 -20.61
CA ASN A 642 19.13 6.47 -21.97
C ASN A 642 19.84 7.44 -22.94
N GLY A 643 19.73 7.20 -24.24
CA GLY A 643 20.05 8.21 -25.26
C GLY A 643 18.88 9.19 -25.43
N ALA A 644 19.14 10.49 -25.61
CA ALA A 644 18.07 11.48 -25.82
C ALA A 644 17.37 11.29 -27.18
N GLU A 645 18.09 10.78 -28.18
CA GLU A 645 17.63 10.51 -29.54
C GLU A 645 17.35 9.03 -29.80
N ASP A 646 17.27 8.20 -28.74
CA ASP A 646 17.03 6.76 -28.85
C ASP A 646 15.64 6.47 -29.48
N PRO A 647 15.56 5.91 -30.70
CA PRO A 647 14.28 5.64 -31.36
C PRO A 647 13.59 4.37 -30.83
N ARG A 648 14.27 3.52 -30.06
CA ARG A 648 13.72 2.30 -29.46
C ARG A 648 13.21 2.54 -28.04
N CYS A 649 13.81 3.49 -27.32
CA CYS A 649 13.41 3.96 -26.01
C CYS A 649 13.22 5.49 -26.05
N PRO A 650 12.15 6.01 -26.69
CA PRO A 650 12.02 7.45 -26.91
C PRO A 650 11.99 8.25 -25.61
N HIS A 651 12.85 9.27 -25.51
CA HIS A 651 12.95 10.14 -24.32
C HIS A 651 11.60 10.73 -23.90
N ALA A 652 10.82 11.26 -24.85
CA ALA A 652 9.49 11.82 -24.58
C ALA A 652 8.51 10.79 -23.98
N GLY A 653 8.68 9.51 -24.27
CA GLY A 653 7.88 8.43 -23.67
C GLY A 653 8.28 8.08 -22.23
N LEU A 654 9.38 8.65 -21.73
CA LEU A 654 9.88 8.46 -20.36
C LEU A 654 9.56 9.63 -19.42
N GLU A 655 9.05 10.75 -19.94
CA GLU A 655 8.67 11.91 -19.12
C GLU A 655 7.64 11.55 -18.04
N ILE A 656 6.53 10.90 -18.43
CA ILE A 656 5.48 10.48 -17.50
C ILE A 656 5.98 9.43 -16.48
N PRO A 657 6.63 8.32 -16.91
CA PRO A 657 7.26 7.38 -15.98
C PRO A 657 8.21 8.04 -14.97
N CYS A 658 9.11 8.91 -15.43
CA CYS A 658 10.10 9.55 -14.56
C CYS A 658 9.47 10.58 -13.62
N SER A 659 8.46 11.32 -14.08
CA SER A 659 7.70 12.24 -13.23
C SER A 659 6.98 11.50 -12.10
N LYS A 660 6.27 10.42 -12.43
CA LYS A 660 5.60 9.58 -11.42
C LYS A 660 6.60 8.90 -10.48
N ALA A 661 7.74 8.46 -11.00
CA ALA A 661 8.82 7.93 -10.17
C ALA A 661 9.30 8.99 -9.19
N GLY A 662 9.68 10.18 -9.67
CA GLY A 662 10.11 11.30 -8.82
C GLY A 662 9.12 11.61 -7.72
N GLN A 663 7.82 11.63 -8.03
CA GLN A 663 6.76 11.79 -7.04
C GLN A 663 6.75 10.68 -5.98
N ALA A 664 6.83 9.40 -6.37
CA ALA A 664 6.94 8.29 -5.43
C ALA A 664 8.20 8.41 -4.54
N TYR A 665 9.37 8.73 -5.10
CA TYR A 665 10.59 8.91 -4.29
C TYR A 665 10.53 10.12 -3.35
N ILE A 666 9.77 11.18 -3.69
CA ILE A 666 9.47 12.30 -2.78
C ILE A 666 8.61 11.82 -1.61
N GLU A 667 7.58 11.02 -1.89
CA GLU A 667 6.69 10.42 -0.87
C GLU A 667 7.47 9.52 0.10
N PHE A 668 8.45 8.76 -0.41
CA PHE A 668 9.36 7.95 0.42
C PHE A 668 10.52 8.72 1.09
N HIS A 669 10.65 10.03 0.85
CA HIS A 669 11.74 10.88 1.37
C HIS A 669 13.14 10.44 0.97
N CYS A 670 13.26 9.91 -0.25
CA CYS A 670 14.51 9.40 -0.78
C CYS A 670 14.72 9.85 -2.23
N LEU A 671 14.46 11.12 -2.55
CA LEU A 671 14.61 11.64 -3.91
C LEU A 671 16.02 11.39 -4.48
N ASP A 672 17.05 11.41 -3.63
CA ASP A 672 18.44 11.11 -4.01
C ASP A 672 18.69 9.66 -4.45
N ASN A 673 17.70 8.77 -4.24
CA ASN A 673 17.67 7.39 -4.72
C ASN A 673 17.08 7.26 -6.13
N PHE A 674 16.65 8.34 -6.77
CA PHE A 674 16.16 8.32 -8.15
C PHE A 674 16.92 9.30 -9.03
N LYS A 675 17.43 8.82 -10.17
CA LYS A 675 18.06 9.66 -11.19
C LYS A 675 17.70 9.15 -12.58
N PHE A 676 17.38 10.08 -13.47
CA PHE A 676 17.21 9.80 -14.89
C PHE A 676 18.18 10.68 -15.68
N ILE A 677 18.91 10.07 -16.62
CA ILE A 677 19.81 10.79 -17.51
C ILE A 677 19.53 10.36 -18.94
N ALA A 678 19.23 11.34 -19.79
CA ALA A 678 19.16 11.19 -21.23
C ALA A 678 20.35 11.90 -21.86
N GLU A 679 21.27 11.16 -22.46
CA GLU A 679 22.51 11.68 -23.03
C GLU A 679 22.24 12.37 -24.39
N PRO A 680 22.53 13.68 -24.54
CA PRO A 680 22.27 14.40 -25.79
C PRO A 680 23.15 13.91 -26.95
N GLY A 681 22.58 13.84 -28.15
CA GLY A 681 23.27 13.39 -29.37
C GLY A 681 23.47 11.88 -29.48
N ILE A 682 22.84 11.09 -28.60
CA ILE A 682 23.04 9.64 -28.48
C ILE A 682 21.73 8.92 -28.82
N GLY A 683 21.81 8.03 -29.81
CA GLY A 683 20.73 7.13 -30.20
C GLY A 683 20.64 5.88 -29.30
N HIS A 684 20.21 4.75 -29.88
CA HIS A 684 20.15 3.48 -29.15
C HIS A 684 21.52 2.80 -29.05
N GLN A 685 22.39 3.34 -28.20
CA GLN A 685 23.75 2.84 -28.00
C GLN A 685 24.21 3.01 -26.55
N LEU A 686 25.04 2.07 -26.07
CA LEU A 686 25.74 2.18 -24.80
C LEU A 686 26.91 3.15 -24.96
N THR A 687 27.22 3.96 -23.96
CA THR A 687 28.35 4.91 -23.99
C THR A 687 29.28 4.70 -22.79
N ARG A 688 30.53 5.17 -22.90
CA ARG A 688 31.48 5.15 -21.77
C ARG A 688 30.95 5.92 -20.57
N PHE A 689 30.25 7.03 -20.82
CA PHE A 689 29.59 7.83 -19.79
C PHE A 689 28.54 7.01 -19.03
N GLN A 690 27.65 6.30 -19.73
CA GLN A 690 26.63 5.48 -19.10
C GLN A 690 27.22 4.32 -18.29
N VAL A 691 28.30 3.69 -18.79
CA VAL A 691 29.02 2.64 -18.05
C VAL A 691 29.59 3.19 -16.75
N LYS A 692 30.24 4.37 -16.79
CA LYS A 692 30.79 5.04 -15.61
C LYS A 692 29.70 5.48 -14.61
N GLU A 693 28.63 6.12 -15.07
CA GLU A 693 27.54 6.54 -14.17
C GLU A 693 26.88 5.34 -13.49
N SER A 694 26.72 4.23 -14.22
CA SER A 694 26.22 2.97 -13.65
C SER A 694 27.14 2.44 -12.55
N SER A 695 28.45 2.40 -12.78
CA SER A 695 29.43 1.95 -11.78
C SER A 695 29.44 2.82 -10.53
N ASP A 696 29.42 4.14 -10.70
CA ASP A 696 29.43 5.09 -9.58
C ASP A 696 28.14 4.98 -8.75
N TRP A 697 27.00 4.69 -9.40
CA TRP A 697 25.72 4.49 -8.72
C TRP A 697 25.72 3.22 -7.87
N PHE A 698 26.24 2.12 -8.38
CA PHE A 698 26.39 0.90 -7.59
C PHE A 698 27.35 1.08 -6.42
N ASP A 699 28.48 1.77 -6.61
CA ASP A 699 29.44 2.03 -5.54
C ASP A 699 28.80 2.85 -4.42
N LYS A 700 28.03 3.88 -4.78
CA LYS A 700 27.29 4.73 -3.83
C LYS A 700 26.34 3.94 -2.93
N PHE A 701 25.61 2.97 -3.49
CA PHE A 701 24.49 2.32 -2.78
C PHE A 701 24.74 0.90 -2.28
N LEU A 702 25.69 0.18 -2.87
CA LEU A 702 26.05 -1.18 -2.43
C LEU A 702 27.34 -1.21 -1.61
N ASN A 703 28.17 -0.15 -1.66
CA ASN A 703 29.41 0.00 -0.91
C ASN A 703 30.28 -1.29 -0.91
N PRO A 704 31.02 -1.54 -2.01
CA PRO A 704 31.72 -2.80 -2.26
C PRO A 704 32.87 -3.15 -1.31
#